data_AF-A0A0A1XHR1-F1
#
_entry.id   AF-A0A0A1XHR1-F1
#
_cell.length_a   1.000
_cell.length_b   1.000
_cell.length_c   1.000
_cell.angle_alpha   90.00
_cell.angle_beta   90.00
_cell.angle_gamma   90.00
#
_symmetry.space_group_name_H-M   'P 1'
#
loop_
_entity.id
_entity.type
_entity.pdbx_description
1 polymer ?
#
loop_
_entity_poly.entity_id
_entity_poly.type
_entity_poly.pdbx_seq_one_letter_code
_entity_poly.pdbx_strand_id
1 'polypeptide(L)'
;NLTRREKMTDYTKAFQMLFQSPLEPIYTCRDNGKCIFELPDSHYMKCDGGVKEMLQERYANSEHIRFTLNELPSKPDLSFAAKLGMKQNFSLFNTQHKEIAGKLIRLLMEAEDLDHFLSLCVYIRHRLNAMLFQYCYSVALLHRSETRGIWVPPVAEIFPANFIEPSAFKDMRTALEFKGNKKPHVQIPINYSASDREFEQRLAYFREDIGVNMHHWHWHLVYPNSGTREIINKDRRGELFYYMHQQILARYNAERFCNKLAATLPLNNLREPIEEGYYPKLLDHTHQRTYPGRSSRLCLQDVNREDTAVEIADLERWADRILAAIDQLFVVDSDGKKHILDEVTGIDILGNIIEESDLSINVQYYGQLHNMGHNSLASIHDPDHRHKEEFGVMGQNMTAMRDPVFYRWHTYINNILFKFKRILPPYNEQQLNFADINLREIEVQTSTLEEPNHFETFWQNSKVDLAAGLDFTADSGLFASYTHLQHAPFEYSFVVENASEHVKSGTCRIFLCPKTDERGKPLKLEEQRLMAIEMDKFTVKLYPGENLLKRLSVESSVTIAVEHTFGRTTNNDALSEANPELNTRLHFCGCGWPHYMLLPKGRTRGLKFDLFVMISDYADDAVQQPGPRGNCHNCEEMSNEVTEVSDENDTLCNDNAVSFCGLRDKLYPDKRSMGYPFDRRLPAESLNGLVEQFGNMQRIDVTITFKDEIRAAEDEVDEITQDISDLAR
;
A
#
# COMPACT_ATOMS: atom_id res chain seq x y z
N ASN A 1 -37.75 13.09 -13.55
CA ASN A 1 -36.51 12.46 -14.03
C ASN A 1 -35.37 13.46 -14.08
N LEU A 2 -35.02 14.07 -12.94
CA LEU A 2 -33.63 14.45 -12.69
C LEU A 2 -32.83 13.16 -12.85
N THR A 3 -31.90 13.15 -13.78
CA THR A 3 -31.35 11.89 -14.27
C THR A 3 -30.57 11.23 -13.15
N ARG A 4 -30.66 9.90 -13.02
CA ARG A 4 -29.95 9.10 -11.98
C ARG A 4 -28.45 9.46 -11.85
N ARG A 5 -27.87 10.01 -12.92
CA ARG A 5 -26.50 10.52 -13.02
C ARG A 5 -26.26 11.78 -12.18
N GLU A 6 -27.11 12.80 -12.25
CA GLU A 6 -26.97 14.05 -11.48
C GLU A 6 -27.02 13.78 -9.96
N LYS A 7 -27.97 12.94 -9.52
CA LYS A 7 -28.05 12.52 -8.11
C LYS A 7 -26.81 11.76 -7.64
N MET A 8 -26.20 10.94 -8.50
CA MET A 8 -24.98 10.21 -8.16
C MET A 8 -23.78 11.15 -8.05
N THR A 9 -23.70 12.18 -8.89
CA THR A 9 -22.68 13.24 -8.78
C THR A 9 -22.76 13.97 -7.44
N ASP A 10 -23.97 14.28 -6.97
CA ASP A 10 -24.18 14.90 -5.66
C ASP A 10 -23.74 14.00 -4.50
N TYR A 11 -24.06 12.70 -4.54
CA TYR A 11 -23.59 11.75 -3.53
C TYR A 11 -22.07 11.60 -3.55
N THR A 12 -21.45 11.44 -4.72
CA THR A 12 -19.99 11.32 -4.84
C THR A 12 -19.31 12.52 -4.18
N LYS A 13 -19.80 13.73 -4.46
CA LYS A 13 -19.25 14.94 -3.84
C LYS A 13 -19.49 14.94 -2.33
N ALA A 14 -20.70 14.63 -1.86
CA ALA A 14 -21.02 14.58 -0.43
C ALA A 14 -20.12 13.58 0.33
N PHE A 15 -19.95 12.37 -0.19
CA PHE A 15 -19.08 11.36 0.41
C PHE A 15 -17.61 11.79 0.43
N GLN A 16 -17.11 12.41 -0.65
CA GLN A 16 -15.75 12.96 -0.67
C GLN A 16 -15.52 14.02 0.41
N MET A 17 -16.52 14.86 0.70
CA MET A 17 -16.40 15.90 1.73
C MET A 17 -16.28 15.36 3.16
N LEU A 18 -16.67 14.10 3.42
CA LEU A 18 -16.51 13.48 4.75
C LEU A 18 -15.04 13.20 5.12
N PHE A 19 -14.15 13.14 4.13
CA PHE A 19 -12.71 12.94 4.33
C PHE A 19 -11.95 14.20 4.73
N GLN A 20 -12.47 15.39 4.36
CA GLN A 20 -11.82 16.67 4.65
C GLN A 20 -11.95 17.04 6.13
N SER A 21 -10.89 17.62 6.70
CA SER A 21 -10.75 18.09 8.09
C SER A 21 -11.42 17.16 9.12
N PRO A 22 -10.86 15.95 9.35
CA PRO A 22 -11.49 14.89 10.14
C PRO A 22 -11.93 15.30 11.56
N LEU A 23 -11.30 16.31 12.18
CA LEU A 23 -11.64 16.75 13.53
C LEU A 23 -12.63 17.93 13.56
N GLU A 24 -12.84 18.61 12.43
CA GLU A 24 -13.81 19.69 12.35
C GLU A 24 -15.25 19.19 12.23
N PRO A 25 -16.23 19.80 12.91
CA PRO A 25 -17.65 19.52 12.70
C PRO A 25 -18.08 19.56 11.22
N ILE A 26 -18.86 18.58 10.77
CA ILE A 26 -19.22 18.44 9.35
C ILE A 26 -20.12 19.58 8.84
N TYR A 27 -20.74 20.33 9.74
CA TYR A 27 -21.52 21.53 9.43
C TYR A 27 -20.65 22.79 9.18
N THR A 28 -19.32 22.71 9.28
CA THR A 28 -18.43 23.75 8.75
C THR A 28 -18.37 23.67 7.22
N CYS A 29 -17.94 24.75 6.56
CA CYS A 29 -17.76 24.73 5.11
C CYS A 29 -16.71 23.71 4.68
N ARG A 30 -16.88 23.16 3.48
CA ARG A 30 -15.97 22.22 2.81
C ARG A 30 -15.69 22.69 1.39
N ASP A 31 -14.72 22.06 0.72
CA ASP A 31 -14.37 22.36 -0.67
C ASP A 31 -14.04 23.84 -0.90
N ASN A 32 -13.16 24.42 -0.09
CA ASN A 32 -12.76 25.83 -0.19
C ASN A 32 -13.92 26.80 0.02
N GLY A 33 -14.73 26.56 1.05
CA GLY A 33 -15.89 27.40 1.30
C GLY A 33 -17.03 27.23 0.29
N LYS A 34 -17.09 26.16 -0.51
CA LYS A 34 -18.13 25.98 -1.55
C LYS A 34 -19.27 25.06 -1.14
N CYS A 35 -19.04 24.15 -0.20
CA CYS A 35 -20.00 23.11 0.18
C CYS A 35 -20.39 23.20 1.65
N ILE A 36 -21.65 22.91 1.95
CA ILE A 36 -22.18 22.82 3.33
C ILE A 36 -23.13 21.62 3.49
N PHE A 37 -23.19 21.07 4.70
CA PHE A 37 -24.16 20.04 5.08
C PHE A 37 -25.29 20.65 5.90
N GLU A 38 -26.54 20.41 5.48
CA GLU A 38 -27.73 20.76 6.25
C GLU A 38 -28.16 19.54 7.08
N LEU A 39 -27.93 19.62 8.39
CA LEU A 39 -28.14 18.52 9.31
C LEU A 39 -29.55 18.58 9.94
N PRO A 40 -30.20 17.44 10.17
CA PRO A 40 -31.40 17.40 11.00
C PRO A 40 -31.02 17.49 12.49
N ASP A 41 -32.01 17.77 13.35
CA ASP A 41 -31.78 18.11 14.77
C ASP A 41 -31.12 16.97 15.55
N SER A 42 -31.39 15.72 15.16
CA SER A 42 -30.83 14.55 15.84
C SER A 42 -29.30 14.41 15.64
N HIS A 43 -28.72 15.02 14.60
CA HIS A 43 -27.30 14.90 14.25
C HIS A 43 -26.41 15.89 15.00
N TYR A 44 -26.97 17.01 15.48
CA TYR A 44 -26.26 17.93 16.35
C TYR A 44 -25.97 17.28 17.72
N MET A 45 -24.83 17.63 18.32
CA MET A 45 -24.53 17.24 19.68
C MET A 45 -25.21 18.17 20.68
N LYS A 46 -25.31 17.71 21.94
CA LYS A 46 -25.81 18.55 23.04
C LYS A 46 -25.00 19.83 23.24
N CYS A 47 -23.71 19.82 22.91
CA CYS A 47 -22.85 21.00 22.98
C CYS A 47 -23.06 22.00 21.83
N ASP A 48 -23.81 21.62 20.78
CA ASP A 48 -24.00 22.43 19.57
C ASP A 48 -25.30 23.27 19.64
N GLY A 49 -25.82 23.54 20.85
CA GLY A 49 -27.03 24.34 21.03
C GLY A 49 -26.88 25.73 20.42
N GLY A 50 -27.84 26.14 19.59
CA GLY A 50 -27.83 27.45 18.89
C GLY A 50 -27.02 27.47 17.59
N VAL A 51 -26.28 26.40 17.27
CA VAL A 51 -25.46 26.34 16.04
C VAL A 51 -26.34 26.27 14.81
N LYS A 52 -27.46 25.54 14.84
CA LYS A 52 -28.38 25.43 13.71
C LYS A 52 -28.92 26.79 13.30
N GLU A 53 -29.42 27.58 14.25
CA GLU A 53 -29.96 28.92 14.01
C GLU A 53 -28.86 29.85 13.47
N MET A 54 -27.67 29.81 14.07
CA MET A 54 -26.52 30.58 13.60
C MET A 54 -26.12 30.23 12.15
N LEU A 55 -26.10 28.95 11.78
CA LEU A 55 -25.77 28.51 10.42
C LEU A 55 -26.86 28.93 9.43
N GLN A 56 -28.13 28.82 9.82
CA GLN A 56 -29.26 29.30 9.01
C GLN A 56 -29.14 30.80 8.72
N GLU A 57 -28.81 31.62 9.72
CA GLU A 57 -28.57 33.05 9.54
C GLU A 57 -27.34 33.32 8.66
N ARG A 58 -26.23 32.63 8.92
CA ARG A 58 -24.95 32.81 8.19
C ARG A 58 -25.06 32.47 6.71
N TYR A 59 -25.83 31.44 6.37
CA TYR A 59 -25.89 30.89 5.01
C TYR A 59 -27.21 31.13 4.29
N ALA A 60 -28.16 31.86 4.88
CA ALA A 60 -29.50 32.12 4.34
C ALA A 60 -29.51 32.46 2.85
N ASN A 61 -28.61 33.35 2.41
CA ASN A 61 -28.52 33.86 1.03
C ASN A 61 -27.23 33.44 0.30
N SER A 62 -26.63 32.32 0.71
CA SER A 62 -25.35 31.89 0.16
C SER A 62 -25.52 30.88 -0.99
N GLU A 63 -24.67 31.00 -2.02
CA GLU A 63 -24.65 30.17 -3.24
C GLU A 63 -23.88 28.84 -3.05
N HIS A 64 -23.76 28.34 -1.82
CA HIS A 64 -23.08 27.08 -1.55
C HIS A 64 -23.84 25.89 -2.13
N ILE A 65 -23.11 24.85 -2.52
CA ILE A 65 -23.67 23.52 -2.76
C ILE A 65 -24.12 22.95 -1.42
N ARG A 66 -25.40 22.59 -1.30
CA ARG A 66 -26.00 22.14 -0.05
C ARG A 66 -26.32 20.66 -0.10
N PHE A 67 -25.80 19.92 0.86
CA PHE A 67 -26.13 18.51 1.06
C PHE A 67 -27.14 18.39 2.20
N THR A 68 -28.42 18.31 1.87
CA THR A 68 -29.49 18.13 2.86
C THR A 68 -29.60 16.67 3.27
N LEU A 69 -29.51 16.39 4.57
CA LEU A 69 -29.56 15.04 5.10
C LEU A 69 -30.95 14.67 5.64
N ASN A 70 -31.33 13.41 5.43
CA ASN A 70 -32.54 12.85 6.00
C ASN A 70 -32.32 12.47 7.48
N GLU A 71 -33.39 12.50 8.27
CA GLU A 71 -33.40 11.92 9.61
C GLU A 71 -33.09 10.42 9.55
N LEU A 72 -32.38 9.92 10.56
CA LEU A 72 -32.08 8.50 10.64
C LEU A 72 -33.37 7.71 10.98
N PRO A 73 -33.61 6.53 10.37
CA PRO A 73 -34.78 5.71 10.66
C PRO A 73 -34.89 5.34 12.14
N SER A 74 -33.75 5.15 12.79
CA SER A 74 -33.63 4.96 14.23
C SER A 74 -32.27 5.44 14.71
N LYS A 75 -32.16 5.75 16.00
CA LYS A 75 -30.89 6.17 16.60
C LYS A 75 -29.94 4.95 16.69
N PRO A 76 -28.77 4.97 16.05
CA PRO A 76 -27.84 3.85 16.10
C PRO A 76 -27.23 3.72 17.50
N ASP A 77 -27.03 2.47 17.94
CA ASP A 77 -26.30 2.18 19.17
C ASP A 77 -24.80 2.20 18.91
N LEU A 78 -24.11 3.20 19.48
CA LEU A 78 -22.65 3.36 19.39
C LEU A 78 -21.94 2.94 20.69
N SER A 79 -22.64 2.34 21.66
CA SER A 79 -22.09 1.97 22.96
C SER A 79 -20.95 0.97 22.86
N PHE A 80 -20.90 0.16 21.80
CA PHE A 80 -19.82 -0.80 21.55
C PHE A 80 -18.44 -0.13 21.41
N ALA A 81 -18.39 1.14 20.99
CA ALA A 81 -17.16 1.89 20.80
C ALA A 81 -16.72 2.67 22.06
N ALA A 82 -17.47 2.61 23.16
CA ALA A 82 -17.22 3.40 24.36
C ALA A 82 -15.85 3.16 25.02
N LYS A 83 -15.23 2.00 24.75
CA LYS A 83 -13.89 1.66 25.25
C LYS A 83 -12.74 2.29 24.45
N LEU A 84 -13.01 2.88 23.29
CA LEU A 84 -12.06 3.69 22.54
C LEU A 84 -12.48 5.15 22.66
N GLY A 85 -11.72 5.90 23.45
CA GLY A 85 -11.91 7.33 23.60
C GLY A 85 -11.70 8.09 22.29
N MET A 86 -12.44 9.18 22.11
CA MET A 86 -12.32 10.04 20.91
C MET A 86 -10.90 10.61 20.69
N LYS A 87 -10.09 10.68 21.76
CA LYS A 87 -8.73 11.22 21.77
C LYS A 87 -7.66 10.17 22.01
N GLN A 88 -7.99 8.88 21.94
CA GLN A 88 -7.01 7.81 22.03
C GLN A 88 -6.53 7.43 20.63
N ASN A 89 -5.34 6.85 20.53
CA ASN A 89 -4.89 6.32 19.25
C ASN A 89 -5.69 5.08 18.84
N PHE A 90 -6.00 4.99 17.55
CA PHE A 90 -6.62 3.80 16.96
C PHE A 90 -5.55 2.91 16.32
N SER A 91 -5.67 1.59 16.50
CA SER A 91 -4.75 0.60 15.93
C SER A 91 -5.47 -0.68 15.58
N LEU A 92 -5.18 -1.25 14.41
CA LEU A 92 -5.70 -2.55 13.99
C LEU A 92 -4.92 -3.74 14.56
N PHE A 93 -3.77 -3.49 15.21
CA PHE A 93 -3.03 -4.52 15.94
C PHE A 93 -3.64 -4.81 17.31
N ASN A 94 -4.36 -3.84 17.88
CA ASN A 94 -5.06 -3.99 19.15
C ASN A 94 -6.39 -4.73 18.95
N THR A 95 -6.59 -5.86 19.64
CA THR A 95 -7.77 -6.71 19.50
C THR A 95 -9.07 -5.99 19.84
N GLN A 96 -9.09 -5.15 20.88
CA GLN A 96 -10.28 -4.38 21.25
C GLN A 96 -10.66 -3.36 20.17
N HIS A 97 -9.67 -2.66 19.62
CA HIS A 97 -9.90 -1.68 18.54
C HIS A 97 -10.37 -2.38 17.26
N LYS A 98 -9.78 -3.54 16.95
CA LYS A 98 -10.18 -4.42 15.84
C LYS A 98 -11.66 -4.83 15.95
N GLU A 99 -12.11 -5.25 17.12
CA GLU A 99 -13.52 -5.60 17.38
C GLU A 99 -14.47 -4.40 17.22
N ILE A 100 -14.06 -3.22 17.70
CA ILE A 100 -14.83 -1.97 17.56
C ILE A 100 -14.97 -1.61 16.07
N ALA A 101 -13.88 -1.68 15.31
CA ALA A 101 -13.89 -1.43 13.87
C ALA A 101 -14.81 -2.42 13.13
N GLY A 102 -14.72 -3.71 13.42
CA GLY A 102 -15.58 -4.73 12.81
C GLY A 102 -17.08 -4.49 13.05
N LYS A 103 -17.47 -4.03 14.26
CA LYS A 103 -18.86 -3.68 14.56
C LYS A 103 -19.31 -2.40 13.84
N LEU A 104 -18.45 -1.39 13.77
CA LEU A 104 -18.78 -0.16 13.05
C LEU A 104 -18.92 -0.40 11.54
N ILE A 105 -18.04 -1.21 10.95
CA ILE A 105 -18.13 -1.61 9.54
C ILE A 105 -19.46 -2.33 9.28
N ARG A 106 -19.86 -3.29 10.13
CA ARG A 106 -21.17 -3.95 10.00
C ARG A 106 -22.32 -2.95 10.00
N LEU A 107 -22.35 -2.04 10.97
CA LEU A 107 -23.38 -1.00 11.06
C LEU A 107 -23.45 -0.14 9.79
N LEU A 108 -22.30 0.21 9.20
CA LEU A 108 -22.23 0.99 7.95
C LEU A 108 -22.67 0.18 6.72
N MET A 109 -22.38 -1.12 6.68
CA MET A 109 -22.78 -2.02 5.61
C MET A 109 -24.27 -2.35 5.64
N GLU A 110 -24.91 -2.32 6.82
CA GLU A 110 -26.34 -2.59 7.01
C GLU A 110 -27.26 -1.44 6.56
N ALA A 111 -26.73 -0.26 6.25
CA ALA A 111 -27.54 0.84 5.74
C ALA A 111 -28.22 0.45 4.41
N GLU A 112 -29.54 0.66 4.32
CA GLU A 112 -30.39 0.16 3.23
C GLU A 112 -30.16 0.87 1.89
N ASP A 113 -29.86 2.17 1.93
CA ASP A 113 -29.65 3.01 0.75
C ASP A 113 -28.59 4.10 0.98
N LEU A 114 -28.28 4.87 -0.07
CA LEU A 114 -27.26 5.93 -0.01
C LEU A 114 -27.65 7.10 0.91
N ASP A 115 -28.94 7.40 1.07
CA ASP A 115 -29.40 8.47 1.96
C ASP A 115 -29.21 8.08 3.43
N HIS A 116 -29.64 6.87 3.79
CA HIS A 116 -29.40 6.29 5.10
C HIS A 116 -27.90 6.19 5.37
N PHE A 117 -27.12 5.68 4.41
CA PHE A 117 -25.67 5.53 4.57
C PHE A 117 -24.97 6.88 4.78
N LEU A 118 -25.27 7.90 3.96
CA LEU A 118 -24.70 9.24 4.12
C LEU A 118 -25.07 9.86 5.47
N SER A 119 -26.35 9.82 5.82
CA SER A 119 -26.86 10.35 7.10
C SER A 119 -26.22 9.65 8.30
N LEU A 120 -26.01 8.33 8.21
CA LEU A 120 -25.36 7.53 9.25
C LEU A 120 -23.87 7.88 9.39
N CYS A 121 -23.16 8.01 8.26
CA CYS A 121 -21.76 8.44 8.26
C CYS A 121 -21.58 9.81 8.92
N VAL A 122 -22.41 10.79 8.55
CA VAL A 122 -22.41 12.14 9.14
C VAL A 122 -22.71 12.07 10.64
N TYR A 123 -23.70 11.29 11.05
CA TYR A 123 -24.05 11.12 12.47
C TYR A 123 -22.87 10.59 13.29
N ILE A 124 -22.17 9.58 12.77
CA ILE A 124 -21.10 8.87 13.47
C ILE A 124 -19.80 9.69 13.49
N ARG A 125 -19.48 10.42 12.42
CA ARG A 125 -18.21 11.13 12.22
C ARG A 125 -17.74 11.93 13.43
N HIS A 126 -18.65 12.64 14.11
CA HIS A 126 -18.31 13.44 15.29
C HIS A 126 -18.40 12.70 16.61
N ARG A 127 -19.08 11.54 16.66
CA ARG A 127 -19.37 10.84 17.91
C ARG A 127 -18.30 9.79 18.27
N LEU A 128 -17.49 9.39 17.31
CA LEU A 128 -16.44 8.38 17.48
C LEU A 128 -15.05 8.95 17.22
N ASN A 129 -14.02 8.15 17.50
CA ASN A 129 -12.64 8.45 17.14
C ASN A 129 -12.52 8.70 15.63
N ALA A 130 -11.82 9.78 15.24
CA ALA A 130 -11.76 10.21 13.84
C ALA A 130 -11.03 9.21 12.94
N MET A 131 -9.94 8.61 13.42
CA MET A 131 -9.19 7.62 12.64
C MET A 131 -9.97 6.31 12.50
N LEU A 132 -10.63 5.85 13.57
CA LEU A 132 -11.56 4.72 13.52
C LEU A 132 -12.65 4.96 12.47
N PHE A 133 -13.29 6.14 12.51
CA PHE A 133 -14.35 6.49 11.58
C PHE A 133 -13.84 6.49 10.14
N GLN A 134 -12.75 7.23 9.85
CA GLN A 134 -12.22 7.31 8.48
C GLN A 134 -11.80 5.94 7.94
N TYR A 135 -11.23 5.07 8.78
CA TYR A 135 -10.91 3.70 8.40
C TYR A 135 -12.18 2.90 8.06
N CYS A 136 -13.16 2.84 8.97
CA CYS A 136 -14.37 2.03 8.76
C CYS A 136 -15.23 2.57 7.61
N TYR A 137 -15.29 3.90 7.47
CA TYR A 137 -15.96 4.59 6.38
C TYR A 137 -15.32 4.26 5.03
N SER A 138 -13.99 4.30 4.96
CA SER A 138 -13.25 3.88 3.77
C SER A 138 -13.56 2.42 3.44
N VAL A 139 -13.46 1.49 4.40
CA VAL A 139 -13.80 0.07 4.15
C VAL A 139 -15.24 -0.06 3.62
N ALA A 140 -16.22 0.62 4.21
CA ALA A 140 -17.60 0.57 3.76
C ALA A 140 -17.78 1.07 2.32
N LEU A 141 -17.19 2.22 1.96
CA LEU A 141 -17.22 2.75 0.60
C LEU A 141 -16.63 1.77 -0.43
N LEU A 142 -15.66 0.96 -0.03
CA LEU A 142 -14.99 0.01 -0.90
C LEU A 142 -15.74 -1.31 -1.08
N HIS A 143 -16.70 -1.61 -0.23
CA HIS A 143 -17.40 -2.90 -0.27
C HIS A 143 -18.89 -2.75 -0.61
N ARG A 144 -19.50 -1.57 -0.40
CA ARG A 144 -20.88 -1.34 -0.83
C ARG A 144 -20.98 -1.27 -2.36
N SER A 145 -22.00 -1.92 -2.90
CA SER A 145 -22.20 -2.03 -4.35
C SER A 145 -22.58 -0.68 -4.98
N GLU A 146 -23.31 0.14 -4.23
CA GLU A 146 -23.86 1.43 -4.68
C GLU A 146 -22.81 2.55 -4.66
N THR A 147 -21.68 2.34 -3.98
CA THR A 147 -20.57 3.30 -3.85
C THR A 147 -19.39 2.94 -4.76
N ARG A 148 -19.58 1.98 -5.67
CA ARG A 148 -18.61 1.67 -6.74
C ARG A 148 -18.41 2.91 -7.59
N GLY A 149 -17.19 3.45 -7.58
CA GLY A 149 -16.84 4.71 -8.25
C GLY A 149 -16.67 5.92 -7.32
N ILE A 150 -16.90 5.79 -6.02
CA ILE A 150 -16.52 6.85 -5.07
C ILE A 150 -15.03 6.73 -4.78
N TRP A 151 -14.29 7.79 -5.07
CA TRP A 151 -12.85 7.86 -4.78
C TRP A 151 -12.60 8.01 -3.27
N VAL A 152 -11.70 7.17 -2.76
CA VAL A 152 -11.15 7.29 -1.40
C VAL A 152 -9.81 8.02 -1.52
N PRO A 153 -9.64 9.19 -0.89
CA PRO A 153 -8.40 9.95 -1.01
C PRO A 153 -7.23 9.24 -0.33
N PRO A 154 -6.00 9.52 -0.77
CA PRO A 154 -4.77 9.27 -0.01
C PRO A 154 -4.91 9.54 1.48
N VAL A 155 -4.53 8.57 2.31
CA VAL A 155 -4.50 8.78 3.77
C VAL A 155 -3.56 9.92 4.20
N ALA A 156 -2.55 10.25 3.40
CA ALA A 156 -1.68 11.40 3.64
C ALA A 156 -2.39 12.75 3.45
N GLU A 157 -3.43 12.83 2.61
CA GLU A 157 -4.31 14.00 2.50
C GLU A 157 -5.31 14.08 3.66
N ILE A 158 -5.70 12.94 4.24
CA ILE A 158 -6.66 12.90 5.37
C ILE A 158 -5.95 13.19 6.70
N PHE A 159 -4.81 12.55 6.94
CA PHE A 159 -4.04 12.59 8.19
C PHE A 159 -2.57 12.95 7.96
N PRO A 160 -2.26 14.16 7.43
CA PRO A 160 -0.91 14.54 7.02
C PRO A 160 0.12 14.51 8.18
N ALA A 161 -0.33 14.71 9.42
CA ALA A 161 0.54 14.72 10.60
C ALA A 161 1.20 13.35 10.90
N ASN A 162 0.66 12.26 10.33
CA ASN A 162 1.26 10.93 10.42
C ASN A 162 2.36 10.69 9.35
N PHE A 163 2.55 11.63 8.42
CA PHE A 163 3.51 11.50 7.32
C PHE A 163 4.61 12.55 7.35
N ILE A 164 4.33 13.71 7.96
CA ILE A 164 5.14 14.91 7.82
C ILE A 164 5.59 15.39 9.18
N GLU A 165 6.83 15.86 9.24
CA GLU A 165 7.42 16.41 10.45
C GLU A 165 6.67 17.68 10.91
N PRO A 166 6.35 17.83 12.21
CA PRO A 166 5.46 18.88 12.70
C PRO A 166 5.90 20.33 12.48
N SER A 167 7.20 20.61 12.33
CA SER A 167 7.67 21.98 12.06
C SER A 167 7.18 22.49 10.71
N ALA A 168 6.98 21.61 9.72
CA ALA A 168 6.40 21.99 8.44
C ALA A 168 4.99 22.59 8.60
N PHE A 169 4.14 22.05 9.49
CA PHE A 169 2.81 22.62 9.74
C PHE A 169 2.86 23.98 10.43
N LYS A 170 3.86 24.20 11.29
CA LYS A 170 4.07 25.51 11.91
C LYS A 170 4.43 26.55 10.85
N ASP A 171 5.32 26.19 9.93
CA ASP A 171 5.72 27.06 8.83
C ASP A 171 4.55 27.34 7.90
N MET A 172 3.75 26.31 7.55
CA MET A 172 2.53 26.47 6.76
C MET A 172 1.53 27.45 7.40
N ARG A 173 1.25 27.29 8.70
CA ARG A 173 0.32 28.18 9.43
C ARG A 173 0.83 29.62 9.48
N THR A 174 2.12 29.80 9.79
CA THR A 174 2.76 31.12 9.77
C THR A 174 2.61 31.76 8.39
N ALA A 175 2.71 30.93 7.37
CA ALA A 175 2.69 31.41 6.01
C ALA A 175 1.28 31.74 5.49
N LEU A 176 0.22 31.11 6.03
CA LEU A 176 -1.18 31.54 5.81
C LEU A 176 -1.49 32.93 6.38
N GLU A 177 -0.76 33.40 7.39
CA GLU A 177 -0.95 34.74 7.95
C GLU A 177 -0.47 35.85 6.99
N PHE A 178 0.39 35.51 6.02
CA PHE A 178 0.86 36.46 5.02
C PHE A 178 -0.20 36.71 3.95
N LYS A 179 -0.72 37.95 3.91
CA LYS A 179 -1.69 38.43 2.91
C LYS A 179 -1.06 38.73 1.53
N GLY A 180 -0.06 37.96 1.11
CA GLY A 180 0.59 38.10 -0.20
C GLY A 180 0.03 37.12 -1.23
N ASN A 181 0.12 37.45 -2.53
CA ASN A 181 -0.30 36.54 -3.61
C ASN A 181 0.64 35.34 -3.82
N LYS A 182 1.85 35.36 -3.23
CA LYS A 182 2.73 34.19 -3.26
C LYS A 182 2.26 33.18 -2.22
N LYS A 183 1.65 32.09 -2.70
CA LYS A 183 1.37 30.92 -1.86
C LYS A 183 2.70 30.44 -1.25
N PRO A 184 2.76 30.28 0.06
CA PRO A 184 3.98 29.85 0.71
C PRO A 184 4.27 28.39 0.40
N HIS A 185 5.55 28.10 0.21
CA HIS A 185 6.04 26.80 -0.17
C HIS A 185 6.93 26.27 0.96
N VAL A 186 6.48 25.21 1.64
CA VAL A 186 7.19 24.65 2.79
C VAL A 186 7.99 23.43 2.36
N GLN A 187 9.31 23.46 2.53
CA GLN A 187 10.15 22.30 2.26
C GLN A 187 10.14 21.37 3.48
N ILE A 188 9.75 20.12 3.27
CA ILE A 188 9.90 19.06 4.26
C ILE A 188 11.37 18.64 4.28
N PRO A 189 12.06 18.68 5.43
CA PRO A 189 13.44 18.24 5.53
C PRO A 189 13.56 16.74 5.24
N ILE A 190 14.55 16.34 4.44
CA ILE A 190 14.84 14.91 4.15
C ILE A 190 15.36 14.20 5.40
N ASN A 191 16.28 14.85 6.12
CA ASN A 191 16.91 14.31 7.32
C ASN A 191 16.33 15.01 8.55
N TYR A 192 15.33 14.39 9.19
CA TYR A 192 14.68 14.93 10.39
C TYR A 192 14.63 13.96 11.58
N SER A 193 14.59 12.65 11.33
CA SER A 193 14.47 11.65 12.39
C SER A 193 15.79 11.39 13.11
N ALA A 194 16.91 11.34 12.39
CA ALA A 194 18.27 11.23 12.93
C ALA A 194 19.33 11.96 12.08
N SER A 195 20.53 12.12 12.63
CA SER A 195 21.72 12.60 11.90
C SER A 195 22.47 11.45 11.24
N ASP A 196 23.41 11.75 10.33
CA ASP A 196 24.28 10.75 9.66
C ASP A 196 25.19 9.93 10.61
N ARG A 197 25.22 10.27 11.91
CA ARG A 197 25.85 9.44 12.95
C ARG A 197 25.09 8.13 13.20
N GLU A 198 23.81 8.11 12.89
CA GLU A 198 22.98 6.91 12.93
C GLU A 198 23.09 6.20 11.58
N PHE A 199 23.62 4.98 11.56
CA PHE A 199 23.82 4.26 10.30
C PHE A 199 22.51 3.94 9.60
N GLU A 200 21.46 3.67 10.37
CA GLU A 200 20.13 3.44 9.82
C GLU A 200 19.57 4.70 9.15
N GLN A 201 20.04 5.92 9.43
CA GLN A 201 19.59 7.14 8.75
C GLN A 201 19.76 7.07 7.22
N ARG A 202 20.74 6.29 6.73
CA ARG A 202 20.98 6.13 5.29
C ARG A 202 19.79 5.58 4.53
N LEU A 203 18.88 4.87 5.20
CA LEU A 203 17.66 4.30 4.59
C LEU A 203 16.39 5.09 4.96
N ALA A 204 16.51 6.27 5.56
CA ALA A 204 15.36 7.11 5.86
C ALA A 204 14.54 7.41 4.59
N TYR A 205 15.18 7.64 3.43
CA TYR A 205 14.49 7.86 2.15
C TYR A 205 13.61 6.69 1.70
N PHE A 206 13.81 5.47 2.22
CA PHE A 206 12.95 4.32 1.93
C PHE A 206 11.91 4.14 3.05
N ARG A 207 12.36 4.18 4.31
CA ARG A 207 11.50 3.93 5.47
C ARG A 207 10.45 5.01 5.68
N GLU A 208 10.84 6.26 5.46
CA GLU A 208 10.05 7.46 5.76
C GLU A 208 9.39 8.06 4.52
N ASP A 209 9.52 7.38 3.38
CA ASP A 209 8.85 7.75 2.14
C ASP A 209 7.33 7.71 2.30
N ILE A 210 6.66 8.76 1.80
CA ILE A 210 5.22 8.92 1.94
C ILE A 210 4.48 7.83 1.15
N GLY A 211 4.87 7.58 -0.11
CA GLY A 211 4.20 6.59 -0.96
C GLY A 211 4.38 5.16 -0.47
N VAL A 212 5.55 4.80 0.05
CA VAL A 212 5.81 3.48 0.64
C VAL A 212 4.91 3.24 1.87
N ASN A 213 4.80 4.21 2.76
CA ASN A 213 3.94 4.11 3.95
C ASN A 213 2.45 4.13 3.57
N MET A 214 2.07 4.89 2.53
CA MET A 214 0.72 4.87 1.99
C MET A 214 0.36 3.53 1.37
N HIS A 215 1.25 2.92 0.58
CA HIS A 215 1.05 1.59 0.02
C HIS A 215 0.73 0.58 1.13
N HIS A 216 1.54 0.56 2.20
CA HIS A 216 1.35 -0.34 3.33
C HIS A 216 0.00 -0.12 4.03
N TRP A 217 -0.41 1.13 4.24
CA TRP A 217 -1.73 1.42 4.80
C TRP A 217 -2.87 0.97 3.87
N HIS A 218 -2.81 1.29 2.58
CA HIS A 218 -3.87 0.92 1.63
C HIS A 218 -3.95 -0.59 1.42
N TRP A 219 -2.82 -1.31 1.45
CA TRP A 219 -2.83 -2.77 1.39
C TRP A 219 -3.61 -3.36 2.56
N HIS A 220 -3.37 -2.89 3.78
CA HIS A 220 -4.13 -3.33 4.96
C HIS A 220 -5.58 -2.78 5.01
N LEU A 221 -5.89 -1.72 4.26
CA LEU A 221 -7.27 -1.27 4.05
C LEU A 221 -8.04 -2.20 3.10
N VAL A 222 -7.39 -2.63 2.00
CA VAL A 222 -7.96 -3.58 1.02
C VAL A 222 -8.09 -4.97 1.62
N TYR A 223 -7.08 -5.41 2.37
CA TYR A 223 -7.00 -6.73 2.99
C TYR A 223 -7.04 -6.63 4.52
N PRO A 224 -8.17 -6.20 5.11
CA PRO A 224 -8.28 -6.07 6.55
C PRO A 224 -8.23 -7.44 7.23
N ASN A 225 -7.68 -7.48 8.44
CA ASN A 225 -7.55 -8.70 9.23
C ASN A 225 -8.81 -9.03 10.05
N SER A 226 -9.83 -8.16 10.07
CA SER A 226 -11.10 -8.39 10.76
C SER A 226 -12.27 -7.65 10.11
N GLY A 227 -13.48 -8.17 10.26
CA GLY A 227 -14.67 -7.63 9.61
C GLY A 227 -15.78 -8.66 9.42
N THR A 228 -16.68 -8.41 8.46
CA THR A 228 -17.60 -9.46 7.96
C THR A 228 -16.84 -10.40 7.03
N ARG A 229 -17.31 -11.65 6.91
CA ARG A 229 -16.66 -12.66 6.05
C ARG A 229 -16.52 -12.19 4.60
N GLU A 230 -17.51 -11.47 4.08
CA GLU A 230 -17.51 -10.91 2.72
C GLU A 230 -16.38 -9.89 2.48
N ILE A 231 -15.98 -9.17 3.53
CA ILE A 231 -14.91 -8.17 3.45
C ILE A 231 -13.54 -8.85 3.55
N ILE A 232 -13.34 -9.73 4.55
CA ILE A 232 -12.03 -10.31 4.86
C ILE A 232 -11.64 -11.48 3.96
N ASN A 233 -12.61 -12.26 3.47
CA ASN A 233 -12.38 -13.51 2.72
C ASN A 233 -12.07 -13.24 1.25
N LYS A 234 -11.01 -12.48 1.01
CA LYS A 234 -10.48 -12.20 -0.33
C LYS A 234 -9.56 -13.33 -0.78
N ASP A 235 -9.47 -13.51 -2.10
CA ASP A 235 -8.68 -14.58 -2.70
C ASP A 235 -7.20 -14.51 -2.28
N ARG A 236 -6.70 -15.65 -1.78
CA ARG A 236 -5.29 -15.88 -1.41
C ARG A 236 -4.66 -14.78 -0.54
N ARG A 237 -5.46 -14.15 0.32
CA ARG A 237 -5.06 -12.97 1.08
C ARG A 237 -3.95 -13.23 2.10
N GLY A 238 -3.86 -14.45 2.63
CA GLY A 238 -2.77 -14.88 3.51
C GLY A 238 -1.47 -15.11 2.73
N GLU A 239 -1.54 -15.65 1.52
CA GLU A 239 -0.37 -15.74 0.64
C GLU A 239 0.10 -14.35 0.21
N LEU A 240 -0.83 -13.45 -0.08
CA LEU A 240 -0.52 -12.06 -0.42
C LEU A 240 0.09 -11.30 0.76
N PHE A 241 -0.37 -11.56 1.99
CA PHE A 241 0.26 -11.05 3.21
C PHE A 241 1.73 -11.44 3.28
N TYR A 242 2.03 -12.72 3.06
CA TYR A 242 3.41 -13.21 3.01
C TYR A 242 4.20 -12.50 1.90
N TYR A 243 3.66 -12.49 0.68
CA TYR A 243 4.40 -12.08 -0.49
C TYR A 243 4.69 -10.58 -0.53
N MET A 244 3.70 -9.74 -0.22
CA MET A 244 3.87 -8.29 -0.18
C MET A 244 4.97 -7.90 0.83
N HIS A 245 4.93 -8.46 2.04
CA HIS A 245 5.96 -8.20 3.05
C HIS A 245 7.33 -8.81 2.69
N GLN A 246 7.36 -9.98 2.05
CA GLN A 246 8.62 -10.56 1.55
C GLN A 246 9.27 -9.65 0.50
N GLN A 247 8.48 -9.07 -0.40
CA GLN A 247 8.96 -8.12 -1.40
C GLN A 247 9.42 -6.79 -0.79
N ILE A 248 8.74 -6.28 0.24
CA ILE A 248 9.25 -5.14 1.04
C ILE A 248 10.62 -5.45 1.61
N LEU A 249 10.84 -6.63 2.19
CA LEU A 249 12.14 -7.03 2.75
C LEU A 249 13.21 -7.20 1.67
N ALA A 250 12.86 -7.76 0.51
CA ALA A 250 13.78 -7.89 -0.62
C ALA A 250 14.25 -6.51 -1.12
N ARG A 251 13.31 -5.59 -1.34
CA ARG A 251 13.58 -4.18 -1.70
C ARG A 251 14.42 -3.49 -0.63
N TYR A 252 14.04 -3.60 0.64
CA TYR A 252 14.77 -2.99 1.76
C TYR A 252 16.21 -3.52 1.85
N ASN A 253 16.44 -4.83 1.72
CA ASN A 253 17.79 -5.39 1.73
C ASN A 253 18.63 -4.97 0.52
N ALA A 254 18.03 -4.83 -0.68
CA ALA A 254 18.72 -4.24 -1.82
C ALA A 254 19.15 -2.79 -1.51
N GLU A 255 18.28 -2.00 -0.88
CA GLU A 255 18.64 -0.64 -0.43
C GLU A 255 19.73 -0.63 0.64
N ARG A 256 19.73 -1.60 1.56
CA ARG A 256 20.83 -1.75 2.53
C ARG A 256 22.16 -1.95 1.82
N PHE A 257 22.21 -2.82 0.81
CA PHE A 257 23.41 -3.03 0.01
C PHE A 257 23.81 -1.78 -0.79
N CYS A 258 22.87 -1.06 -1.38
CA CYS A 258 23.11 0.24 -2.01
C CYS A 258 23.83 1.21 -1.05
N ASN A 259 23.44 1.22 0.22
CA ASN A 259 23.96 2.11 1.27
C ASN A 259 25.07 1.51 2.17
N LYS A 260 25.67 0.39 1.74
CA LYS A 260 26.75 -0.33 2.45
C LYS A 260 26.36 -0.75 3.88
N LEU A 261 25.12 -1.19 4.05
CA LEU A 261 24.64 -1.84 5.26
C LEU A 261 24.42 -3.32 4.97
N ALA A 262 24.75 -4.17 5.95
CA ALA A 262 24.50 -5.61 5.86
C ALA A 262 23.00 -5.91 5.81
N ALA A 263 22.64 -7.10 5.30
CA ALA A 263 21.25 -7.55 5.29
C ALA A 263 20.62 -7.49 6.70
N THR A 264 19.30 -7.26 6.74
CA THR A 264 18.55 -7.09 7.97
C THR A 264 18.62 -8.34 8.85
N LEU A 265 18.90 -8.16 10.13
CA LEU A 265 18.91 -9.26 11.10
C LEU A 265 17.49 -9.52 11.62
N PRO A 266 17.04 -10.80 11.72
CA PRO A 266 15.75 -11.10 12.31
C PRO A 266 15.71 -10.70 13.80
N LEU A 267 14.52 -10.33 14.28
CA LEU A 267 14.23 -10.20 15.70
C LEU A 267 13.64 -11.53 16.23
N ASN A 268 14.47 -12.58 16.25
CA ASN A 268 14.06 -13.92 16.65
C ASN A 268 14.31 -14.25 18.13
N ASN A 269 15.17 -13.48 18.82
CA ASN A 269 15.31 -13.52 20.27
C ASN A 269 14.58 -12.32 20.87
N LEU A 270 13.41 -12.56 21.46
CA LEU A 270 12.53 -11.51 21.99
C LEU A 270 13.00 -10.96 23.35
N ARG A 271 14.03 -11.58 23.96
CA ARG A 271 14.53 -11.22 25.30
C ARG A 271 15.84 -10.44 25.25
N GLU A 272 16.46 -10.34 24.08
CA GLU A 272 17.66 -9.52 23.87
C GLU A 272 17.33 -8.04 23.70
N PRO A 273 18.25 -7.13 24.08
CA PRO A 273 18.11 -5.71 23.78
C PRO A 273 18.00 -5.46 22.28
N ILE A 274 17.08 -4.58 21.87
CA ILE A 274 16.96 -4.10 20.49
C ILE A 274 17.93 -2.96 20.31
N GLU A 275 19.03 -3.19 19.58
CA GLU A 275 20.10 -2.20 19.40
C GLU A 275 19.61 -0.93 18.68
N GLU A 276 18.70 -1.06 17.72
CA GLU A 276 18.18 0.06 16.94
C GLU A 276 17.21 0.94 17.75
N GLY A 277 17.61 2.20 17.97
CA GLY A 277 16.71 3.25 18.46
C GLY A 277 15.99 3.94 17.29
N TYR A 278 14.83 4.52 17.55
CA TYR A 278 14.11 5.32 16.55
C TYR A 278 13.27 6.43 17.20
N TYR A 279 13.39 7.65 16.68
CA TYR A 279 12.66 8.82 17.18
C TYR A 279 11.90 9.47 16.02
N PRO A 280 10.60 9.16 15.86
CA PRO A 280 9.86 9.41 14.62
C PRO A 280 9.65 10.90 14.32
N LYS A 281 9.70 11.76 15.35
CA LYS A 281 9.34 13.20 15.28
C LYS A 281 7.90 13.47 14.82
N LEU A 282 7.07 12.45 14.63
CA LEU A 282 5.68 12.59 14.22
C LEU A 282 4.76 12.96 15.40
N LEU A 283 3.64 13.58 15.07
CA LEU A 283 2.58 13.92 15.98
C LEU A 283 1.30 13.21 15.54
N ASP A 284 0.63 12.50 16.44
CA ASP A 284 -0.67 11.94 16.13
C ASP A 284 -1.68 13.08 15.90
N HIS A 285 -2.37 12.97 14.77
CA HIS A 285 -3.29 13.99 14.30
C HIS A 285 -4.47 14.20 15.27
N THR A 286 -5.01 13.12 15.84
CA THR A 286 -6.27 13.10 16.59
C THR A 286 -6.17 13.80 17.94
N HIS A 287 -5.03 13.69 18.63
CA HIS A 287 -4.86 14.21 19.98
C HIS A 287 -3.60 15.06 20.18
N GLN A 288 -2.82 15.30 19.12
CA GLN A 288 -1.64 16.16 19.16
C GLN A 288 -0.62 15.73 20.23
N ARG A 289 -0.42 14.41 20.40
CA ARG A 289 0.72 13.87 21.18
C ARG A 289 1.71 13.25 20.21
N THR A 290 2.97 13.27 20.60
CA THR A 290 4.02 12.65 19.80
C THR A 290 3.86 11.14 19.79
N TYR A 291 4.17 10.49 18.68
CA TYR A 291 4.49 9.07 18.72
C TYR A 291 5.75 8.88 19.57
N PRO A 292 5.69 8.11 20.68
CA PRO A 292 6.86 7.94 21.53
C PRO A 292 8.03 7.30 20.76
N GLY A 293 9.23 7.82 20.99
CA GLY A 293 10.45 7.24 20.44
C GLY A 293 10.91 6.01 21.23
N ARG A 294 11.58 5.08 20.57
CA ARG A 294 12.26 3.94 21.20
C ARG A 294 13.74 4.27 21.36
N SER A 295 14.23 4.32 22.60
CA SER A 295 15.67 4.39 22.86
C SER A 295 16.37 3.11 22.42
N SER A 296 17.64 3.22 22.01
CA SER A 296 18.48 2.06 21.73
C SER A 296 18.61 1.14 22.94
N ARG A 297 18.74 -0.16 22.69
CA ARG A 297 18.99 -1.22 23.67
C ARG A 297 17.90 -1.41 24.71
N LEU A 298 16.65 -1.08 24.37
CA LEU A 298 15.49 -1.48 25.16
C LEU A 298 15.19 -2.96 24.94
N CYS A 299 14.79 -3.66 26.01
CA CYS A 299 14.27 -5.02 25.92
C CYS A 299 12.74 -4.99 25.88
N LEU A 300 12.16 -5.96 25.18
CA LEU A 300 10.73 -6.21 25.29
C LEU A 300 10.37 -6.62 26.72
N GLN A 301 9.17 -6.21 27.13
CA GLN A 301 8.58 -6.51 28.42
C GLN A 301 7.16 -7.01 28.17
N ASP A 302 6.62 -7.79 29.10
CA ASP A 302 5.22 -8.21 29.04
C ASP A 302 4.33 -6.96 29.03
N VAL A 303 3.38 -6.93 28.08
CA VAL A 303 2.43 -5.83 27.95
C VAL A 303 1.23 -6.14 28.82
N ASN A 304 0.87 -5.21 29.70
CA ASN A 304 -0.29 -5.31 30.57
C ASN A 304 -1.00 -3.95 30.65
N ARG A 305 -1.70 -3.62 29.57
CA ARG A 305 -2.50 -2.39 29.42
C ARG A 305 -3.99 -2.76 29.46
N GLU A 306 -4.85 -1.79 29.76
CA GLU A 306 -6.29 -2.04 29.87
C GLU A 306 -6.91 -2.59 28.57
N ASP A 307 -6.33 -2.22 27.43
CA ASP A 307 -6.76 -2.54 26.08
C ASP A 307 -5.94 -3.67 25.41
N THR A 308 -4.82 -4.10 25.98
CA THR A 308 -3.95 -5.15 25.43
C THR A 308 -3.12 -5.82 26.52
N ALA A 309 -3.15 -7.15 26.55
CA ALA A 309 -2.32 -7.96 27.43
C ALA A 309 -1.65 -9.10 26.65
N VAL A 310 -0.32 -9.20 26.72
CA VAL A 310 0.46 -10.29 26.12
C VAL A 310 1.79 -10.47 26.84
N GLU A 311 2.13 -11.72 27.15
CA GLU A 311 3.45 -12.07 27.67
C GLU A 311 4.43 -12.36 26.53
N ILE A 312 5.72 -12.07 26.71
CA ILE A 312 6.75 -12.48 25.76
C ILE A 312 6.79 -13.99 25.59
N ALA A 313 6.45 -14.74 26.65
CA ALA A 313 6.31 -16.20 26.60
C ALA A 313 5.17 -16.67 25.68
N ASP A 314 4.12 -15.86 25.49
CA ASP A 314 3.04 -16.21 24.55
C ASP A 314 3.51 -16.12 23.11
N LEU A 315 4.27 -15.06 22.76
CA LEU A 315 4.89 -14.93 21.44
C LEU A 315 5.82 -16.11 21.12
N GLU A 316 6.68 -16.48 22.08
CA GLU A 316 7.57 -17.64 21.95
C GLU A 316 6.77 -18.94 21.73
N ARG A 317 5.72 -19.16 22.52
CA ARG A 317 4.86 -20.35 22.44
C ARG A 317 4.11 -20.45 21.13
N TRP A 318 3.59 -19.33 20.62
CA TRP A 318 2.91 -19.28 19.33
C TRP A 318 3.87 -19.58 18.18
N ALA A 319 5.07 -18.99 18.21
CA ALA A 319 6.11 -19.29 17.22
C ALA A 319 6.48 -20.77 17.20
N ASP A 320 6.70 -21.39 18.36
CA ASP A 320 7.02 -22.82 18.48
C ASP A 320 5.90 -23.71 17.91
N ARG A 321 4.63 -23.40 18.21
CA ARG A 321 3.47 -24.14 17.69
C ARG A 321 3.36 -24.04 16.17
N ILE A 322 3.56 -22.85 15.61
CA ILE A 322 3.53 -22.62 14.16
C ILE A 322 4.69 -23.37 13.50
N LEU A 323 5.91 -23.27 14.04
CA LEU A 323 7.09 -23.99 13.53
C LEU A 323 6.90 -25.51 13.56
N ALA A 324 6.28 -26.05 14.63
CA ALA A 324 5.98 -27.46 14.75
C ALA A 324 4.89 -27.93 13.77
N ALA A 325 3.91 -27.08 13.46
CA ALA A 325 2.89 -27.36 12.44
C ALA A 325 3.50 -27.38 11.03
N ILE A 326 4.42 -26.45 10.74
CA ILE A 326 5.19 -26.42 9.49
C ILE A 326 6.02 -27.70 9.33
N ASP A 327 6.73 -28.14 10.39
CA ASP A 327 7.54 -29.38 10.34
C ASP A 327 6.70 -30.63 10.08
N GLN A 328 5.43 -30.62 10.51
CA GLN A 328 4.49 -31.71 10.33
C GLN A 328 3.68 -31.62 9.03
N LEU A 329 3.76 -30.48 8.32
CA LEU A 329 2.97 -30.18 7.12
C LEU A 329 1.44 -30.27 7.32
N PHE A 330 0.96 -29.99 8.52
CA PHE A 330 -0.47 -29.80 8.77
C PHE A 330 -0.72 -28.87 9.95
N VAL A 331 -1.85 -28.17 9.92
CA VAL A 331 -2.39 -27.39 11.04
C VAL A 331 -3.65 -28.06 11.60
N VAL A 332 -4.04 -27.70 12.81
CA VAL A 332 -5.18 -28.29 13.52
C VAL A 332 -6.19 -27.20 13.86
N ASP A 333 -7.44 -27.39 13.45
CA ASP A 333 -8.53 -26.48 13.79
C ASP A 333 -9.02 -26.64 15.24
N SER A 334 -9.97 -25.81 15.65
CA SER A 334 -10.55 -25.85 17.00
C SER A 334 -11.24 -27.17 17.33
N ASP A 335 -11.69 -27.92 16.32
CA ASP A 335 -12.37 -29.21 16.48
C ASP A 335 -11.38 -30.40 16.48
N GLY A 336 -10.08 -30.13 16.33
CA GLY A 336 -9.03 -31.14 16.29
C GLY A 336 -8.82 -31.79 14.93
N LYS A 337 -9.46 -31.29 13.87
CA LYS A 337 -9.28 -31.79 12.50
C LYS A 337 -7.99 -31.20 11.91
N LYS A 338 -7.25 -32.08 11.21
CA LYS A 338 -6.01 -31.73 10.52
C LYS A 338 -6.30 -31.18 9.13
N HIS A 339 -5.63 -30.08 8.78
CA HIS A 339 -5.61 -29.48 7.45
C HIS A 339 -4.18 -29.52 6.93
N ILE A 340 -3.97 -30.19 5.80
CA ILE A 340 -2.63 -30.38 5.22
C ILE A 340 -2.12 -29.04 4.67
N LEU A 341 -0.85 -28.74 4.91
CA LEU A 341 -0.16 -27.60 4.31
C LEU A 341 0.43 -28.05 2.97
N ASP A 342 -0.38 -27.96 1.91
CA ASP A 342 0.03 -28.33 0.56
C ASP A 342 0.68 -27.16 -0.21
N GLU A 343 1.18 -27.47 -1.41
CA GLU A 343 1.87 -26.55 -2.30
C GLU A 343 1.07 -25.35 -2.79
N VAL A 344 -0.27 -25.43 -2.73
CA VAL A 344 -1.20 -24.44 -3.32
C VAL A 344 -1.80 -23.57 -2.23
N THR A 345 -2.31 -24.16 -1.16
CA THR A 345 -3.07 -23.50 -0.11
C THR A 345 -2.29 -23.33 1.20
N GLY A 346 -1.20 -24.09 1.38
CA GLY A 346 -0.47 -24.13 2.65
C GLY A 346 0.09 -22.78 3.07
N ILE A 347 0.65 -22.00 2.14
CA ILE A 347 1.18 -20.66 2.46
C ILE A 347 0.06 -19.67 2.79
N ASP A 348 -1.11 -19.79 2.16
CA ASP A 348 -2.26 -18.94 2.44
C ASP A 348 -2.85 -19.18 3.83
N ILE A 349 -2.97 -20.46 4.20
CA ILE A 349 -3.35 -20.88 5.55
C ILE A 349 -2.37 -20.32 6.59
N LEU A 350 -1.06 -20.48 6.36
CA LEU A 350 -0.03 -19.98 7.27
C LEU A 350 -0.02 -18.45 7.38
N GLY A 351 -0.27 -17.73 6.27
CA GLY A 351 -0.39 -16.28 6.27
C GLY A 351 -1.53 -15.79 7.17
N ASN A 352 -2.71 -16.41 7.06
CA ASN A 352 -3.85 -16.10 7.94
C ASN A 352 -3.59 -16.44 9.41
N ILE A 353 -2.82 -17.51 9.68
CA ILE A 353 -2.42 -17.90 11.03
C ILE A 353 -1.43 -16.89 11.63
N ILE A 354 -0.42 -16.46 10.88
CA ILE A 354 0.72 -15.73 11.45
C ILE A 354 0.46 -14.23 11.64
N GLU A 355 -0.24 -13.58 10.69
CA GLU A 355 -0.75 -12.22 10.90
C GLU A 355 -1.68 -12.18 12.11
N GLU A 356 -2.48 -13.25 12.20
CA GLU A 356 -3.85 -13.39 12.65
C GLU A 356 -4.85 -12.47 11.96
N SER A 357 -5.57 -13.09 11.02
CA SER A 357 -6.86 -12.62 10.52
C SER A 357 -7.99 -13.42 11.16
N ASP A 358 -9.22 -12.90 11.11
CA ASP A 358 -10.43 -13.61 11.54
C ASP A 358 -10.69 -14.91 10.71
N LEU A 359 -9.88 -15.19 9.67
CA LEU A 359 -9.87 -16.43 8.88
C LEU A 359 -8.88 -17.48 9.43
N SER A 360 -8.10 -17.15 10.45
CA SER A 360 -7.17 -18.08 11.08
C SER A 360 -7.90 -19.33 11.57
N ILE A 361 -7.36 -20.50 11.23
CA ILE A 361 -7.98 -21.81 11.47
C ILE A 361 -8.14 -22.09 12.98
N ASN A 362 -7.25 -21.56 13.83
CA ASN A 362 -7.31 -21.74 15.27
C ASN A 362 -6.51 -20.67 16.03
N VAL A 363 -7.15 -19.50 16.24
CA VAL A 363 -6.55 -18.36 16.97
C VAL A 363 -6.16 -18.73 18.41
N GLN A 364 -6.94 -19.57 19.08
CA GLN A 364 -6.64 -19.97 20.47
C GLN A 364 -5.34 -20.77 20.58
N TYR A 365 -5.06 -21.61 19.58
CA TYR A 365 -3.88 -22.46 19.57
C TYR A 365 -2.65 -21.75 18.97
N TYR A 366 -2.80 -21.14 17.79
CA TYR A 366 -1.68 -20.53 17.07
C TYR A 366 -1.43 -19.06 17.42
N GLY A 367 -2.38 -18.40 18.08
CA GLY A 367 -2.21 -17.05 18.60
C GLY A 367 -2.30 -15.93 17.56
N GLN A 368 -1.69 -14.80 17.91
CA GLN A 368 -1.68 -13.55 17.14
C GLN A 368 -0.25 -13.02 16.97
N LEU A 369 0.67 -13.89 16.55
CA LEU A 369 2.11 -13.68 16.66
C LEU A 369 2.56 -12.33 16.07
N HIS A 370 2.27 -12.08 14.79
CA HIS A 370 2.65 -10.84 14.09
C HIS A 370 2.09 -9.59 14.80
N ASN A 371 0.75 -9.52 14.97
CA ASN A 371 0.08 -8.33 15.51
C ASN A 371 0.50 -8.03 16.96
N MET A 372 0.66 -9.06 17.79
CA MET A 372 1.10 -8.87 19.18
C MET A 372 2.58 -8.53 19.30
N GLY A 373 3.41 -8.94 18.34
CA GLY A 373 4.77 -8.42 18.22
C GLY A 373 4.79 -6.92 17.92
N HIS A 374 3.91 -6.43 17.04
CA HIS A 374 3.70 -5.00 16.83
C HIS A 374 3.29 -4.28 18.12
N ASN A 375 2.28 -4.79 18.84
CA ASN A 375 1.83 -4.20 20.11
C ASN A 375 2.95 -4.15 21.17
N SER A 376 3.75 -5.21 21.26
CA SER A 376 4.89 -5.30 22.19
C SER A 376 5.98 -4.29 21.85
N LEU A 377 6.32 -4.14 20.57
CA LEU A 377 7.29 -3.16 20.10
C LEU A 377 6.79 -1.72 20.24
N ALA A 378 5.51 -1.49 19.97
CA ALA A 378 4.92 -0.16 20.04
C ALA A 378 4.77 0.34 21.48
N SER A 379 4.55 -0.57 22.43
CA SER A 379 4.36 -0.26 23.85
C SER A 379 5.64 -0.41 24.69
N ILE A 380 6.79 -0.72 24.07
CA ILE A 380 8.06 -1.04 24.77
C ILE A 380 8.52 0.05 25.77
N HIS A 381 8.11 1.30 25.56
CA HIS A 381 8.45 2.44 26.41
C HIS A 381 7.51 2.61 27.62
N ASP A 382 6.29 2.05 27.58
CA ASP A 382 5.28 2.11 28.64
C ASP A 382 4.36 0.86 28.58
N PRO A 383 4.89 -0.33 28.89
CA PRO A 383 4.20 -1.61 28.65
C PRO A 383 3.02 -1.86 29.60
N ASP A 384 2.94 -1.17 30.73
CA ASP A 384 1.86 -1.31 31.71
C ASP A 384 1.04 -0.02 31.90
N HIS A 385 1.22 0.94 30.98
CA HIS A 385 0.50 2.22 30.95
C HIS A 385 0.67 3.10 32.21
N ARG A 386 1.69 2.86 33.04
CA ARG A 386 1.95 3.65 34.26
C ARG A 386 2.28 5.11 33.96
N HIS A 387 2.81 5.38 32.78
CA HIS A 387 3.18 6.73 32.33
C HIS A 387 2.09 7.39 31.47
N LYS A 388 0.99 6.66 31.18
CA LYS A 388 -0.12 7.12 30.34
C LYS A 388 0.33 7.53 28.94
N GLU A 389 1.38 6.90 28.43
CA GLU A 389 1.84 7.11 27.05
C GLU A 389 1.04 6.22 26.09
N GLU A 390 0.81 6.74 24.89
CA GLU A 390 0.20 6.01 23.77
C GLU A 390 1.25 5.14 23.06
N PHE A 391 0.85 4.31 22.11
CA PHE A 391 1.81 3.46 21.38
C PHE A 391 2.72 4.25 20.40
N GLY A 392 3.93 3.75 20.17
CA GLY A 392 4.86 4.27 19.16
C GLY A 392 4.46 3.91 17.72
N VAL A 393 5.27 4.31 16.74
CA VAL A 393 4.95 4.15 15.30
C VAL A 393 4.73 2.70 14.84
N MET A 394 5.30 1.72 15.55
CA MET A 394 5.03 0.28 15.29
C MET A 394 3.58 -0.11 15.54
N GLY A 395 2.80 0.72 16.24
CA GLY A 395 1.39 0.49 16.56
C GLY A 395 0.42 0.90 15.45
N GLN A 396 0.86 1.48 14.33
CA GLN A 396 -0.03 1.78 13.19
C GLN A 396 0.56 1.38 11.84
N ASN A 397 -0.29 0.87 10.96
CA ASN A 397 0.10 0.50 9.60
C ASN A 397 0.67 1.70 8.82
N MET A 398 0.12 2.90 8.95
CA MET A 398 0.61 4.06 8.18
C MET A 398 1.97 4.60 8.64
N THR A 399 2.50 4.15 9.78
CA THR A 399 3.76 4.64 10.35
C THR A 399 4.79 3.56 10.63
N ALA A 400 4.41 2.28 10.70
CA ALA A 400 5.28 1.19 11.15
C ALA A 400 6.54 1.03 10.29
N MET A 401 6.43 1.17 8.97
CA MET A 401 7.57 1.04 8.05
C MET A 401 8.67 2.08 8.27
N ARG A 402 8.39 3.18 8.98
CA ARG A 402 9.39 4.21 9.32
C ARG A 402 10.46 3.69 10.27
N ASP A 403 10.10 2.73 11.11
CA ASP A 403 10.95 2.20 12.17
C ASP A 403 11.88 1.09 11.64
N PRO A 404 13.21 1.16 11.84
CA PRO A 404 14.12 0.07 11.50
C PRO A 404 13.71 -1.31 12.09
N VAL A 405 13.05 -1.33 13.25
CA VAL A 405 12.64 -2.60 13.89
C VAL A 405 11.51 -3.30 13.13
N PHE A 406 10.72 -2.59 12.32
CA PHE A 406 9.71 -3.17 11.45
C PHE A 406 10.34 -4.25 10.57
N TYR A 407 11.43 -3.90 9.88
CA TYR A 407 12.12 -4.81 8.98
C TYR A 407 12.73 -6.00 9.72
N ARG A 408 13.22 -5.82 10.95
CA ARG A 408 13.74 -6.92 11.78
C ARG A 408 12.63 -7.87 12.22
N TRP A 409 11.48 -7.33 12.64
CA TRP A 409 10.30 -8.10 13.01
C TRP A 409 9.75 -8.89 11.83
N HIS A 410 9.52 -8.22 10.69
CA HIS A 410 9.06 -8.88 9.48
C HIS A 410 10.08 -9.88 8.93
N THR A 411 11.40 -9.68 9.12
CA THR A 411 12.41 -10.70 8.77
C THR A 411 12.23 -11.97 9.61
N TYR A 412 11.90 -11.85 10.91
CA TYR A 412 11.60 -13.01 11.74
C TYR A 412 10.32 -13.73 11.30
N ILE A 413 9.23 -13.00 11.07
CA ILE A 413 7.96 -13.54 10.56
C ILE A 413 8.14 -14.22 9.21
N ASN A 414 8.84 -13.55 8.28
CA ASN A 414 9.17 -14.10 6.97
C ASN A 414 10.01 -15.39 7.09
N ASN A 415 10.97 -15.46 8.02
CA ASN A 415 11.77 -16.67 8.22
C ASN A 415 10.95 -17.88 8.69
N ILE A 416 9.89 -17.66 9.49
CA ILE A 416 8.95 -18.72 9.89
C ILE A 416 8.20 -19.24 8.67
N LEU A 417 7.58 -18.35 7.88
CA LEU A 417 6.84 -18.73 6.66
C LEU A 417 7.75 -19.34 5.60
N PHE A 418 8.97 -18.82 5.47
CA PHE A 418 9.96 -19.29 4.53
C PHE A 418 10.46 -20.71 4.87
N LYS A 419 10.42 -21.11 6.15
CA LYS A 419 10.68 -22.50 6.53
C LYS A 419 9.76 -23.47 5.79
N PHE A 420 8.47 -23.12 5.65
CA PHE A 420 7.52 -23.90 4.86
C PHE A 420 7.91 -23.96 3.39
N LYS A 421 8.19 -22.79 2.77
CA LYS A 421 8.64 -22.71 1.37
C LYS A 421 9.92 -23.52 1.07
N ARG A 422 10.81 -23.69 2.07
CA ARG A 422 12.01 -24.54 1.95
C ARG A 422 11.74 -26.04 2.00
N ILE A 423 10.63 -26.47 2.60
CA ILE A 423 10.24 -27.89 2.67
C ILE A 423 9.58 -28.32 1.36
N LEU A 424 8.90 -27.39 0.66
CA LEU A 424 8.31 -27.67 -0.65
C LEU A 424 9.37 -28.16 -1.63
N PRO A 425 9.03 -29.13 -2.50
CA PRO A 425 9.94 -29.59 -3.53
C PRO A 425 10.30 -28.43 -4.48
N PRO A 426 11.55 -28.37 -4.97
CA PRO A 426 11.90 -27.50 -6.09
C PRO A 426 10.93 -27.71 -7.25
N TYR A 427 10.69 -26.65 -8.02
CA TYR A 427 9.92 -26.79 -9.25
C TYR A 427 10.61 -27.78 -10.19
N ASN A 428 9.83 -28.71 -10.74
CA ASN A 428 10.33 -29.67 -11.70
C ASN A 428 10.50 -29.04 -13.09
N GLU A 429 11.12 -29.79 -14.00
CA GLU A 429 11.39 -29.31 -15.36
C GLU A 429 10.11 -28.92 -16.11
N GLN A 430 9.01 -29.67 -15.97
CA GLN A 430 7.75 -29.33 -16.64
C GLN A 430 7.14 -28.03 -16.11
N GLN A 431 7.32 -27.74 -14.81
CA GLN A 431 6.79 -26.52 -14.20
C GLN A 431 7.57 -25.30 -14.68
N LEU A 432 8.89 -25.41 -14.85
CA LEU A 432 9.78 -24.30 -15.21
C LEU A 432 9.92 -24.07 -16.73
N ASN A 433 9.87 -25.15 -17.52
CA ASN A 433 10.09 -25.09 -18.96
C ASN A 433 8.86 -24.57 -19.69
N PHE A 434 9.08 -23.91 -20.83
CA PHE A 434 8.03 -23.61 -21.81
C PHE A 434 8.50 -24.08 -23.19
N ALA A 435 8.09 -25.27 -23.57
CA ALA A 435 8.59 -25.95 -24.77
C ALA A 435 8.49 -25.07 -26.02
N ASP A 436 9.52 -25.15 -26.88
CA ASP A 436 9.67 -24.40 -28.13
C ASP A 436 9.84 -22.87 -27.99
N ILE A 437 9.72 -22.31 -26.79
CA ILE A 437 9.91 -20.88 -26.55
C ILE A 437 11.34 -20.63 -26.07
N ASN A 438 12.07 -19.80 -26.82
CA ASN A 438 13.43 -19.41 -26.51
C ASN A 438 13.52 -17.89 -26.35
N LEU A 439 13.85 -17.42 -25.16
CA LEU A 439 14.16 -16.01 -24.91
C LEU A 439 15.61 -15.76 -25.33
N ARG A 440 15.80 -15.11 -26.48
CA ARG A 440 17.11 -14.93 -27.14
C ARG A 440 17.86 -13.70 -26.65
N GLU A 441 17.15 -12.60 -26.43
CA GLU A 441 17.76 -11.32 -26.06
C GLU A 441 16.90 -10.57 -25.05
N ILE A 442 17.56 -9.88 -24.13
CA ILE A 442 16.97 -8.89 -23.24
C ILE A 442 17.83 -7.65 -23.36
N GLU A 443 17.20 -6.50 -23.58
CA GLU A 443 17.84 -5.20 -23.54
C GLU A 443 16.98 -4.25 -22.70
N VAL A 444 17.65 -3.38 -21.94
CA VAL A 444 17.00 -2.24 -21.29
C VAL A 444 17.55 -0.96 -21.90
N GLN A 445 16.66 -0.09 -22.34
CA GLN A 445 17.01 1.24 -22.81
C GLN A 445 16.44 2.29 -21.85
N THR A 446 17.31 3.05 -21.20
CA THR A 446 16.92 4.20 -20.36
C THR A 446 16.91 5.46 -21.22
N SER A 447 15.86 6.28 -21.09
CA SER A 447 15.65 7.44 -21.97
C SER A 447 16.76 8.49 -21.89
N THR A 448 17.42 8.61 -20.73
CA THR A 448 18.48 9.59 -20.47
C THR A 448 19.89 9.09 -20.81
N LEU A 449 20.04 7.83 -21.23
CA LEU A 449 21.34 7.19 -21.45
C LEU A 449 21.41 6.63 -22.88
N GLU A 450 22.57 6.75 -23.53
CA GLU A 450 22.80 6.08 -24.83
C GLU A 450 23.21 4.61 -24.66
N GLU A 451 23.82 4.26 -23.53
CA GLU A 451 24.31 2.91 -23.26
C GLU A 451 23.16 2.01 -22.77
N PRO A 452 22.96 0.83 -23.38
CA PRO A 452 21.93 -0.12 -22.94
C PRO A 452 22.30 -0.73 -21.58
N ASN A 453 21.32 -1.36 -20.92
CA ASN A 453 21.47 -2.12 -19.68
C ASN A 453 21.98 -1.29 -18.48
N HIS A 454 21.76 0.03 -18.54
CA HIS A 454 22.04 0.96 -17.46
C HIS A 454 20.76 1.63 -17.01
N PHE A 455 20.55 1.67 -15.70
CA PHE A 455 19.49 2.43 -15.06
C PHE A 455 20.07 3.68 -14.40
N GLU A 456 19.28 4.74 -14.39
CA GLU A 456 19.60 6.00 -13.70
C GLU A 456 18.55 6.28 -12.62
N THR A 457 19.04 6.60 -11.41
CA THR A 457 18.23 7.05 -10.28
C THR A 457 18.73 8.40 -9.78
N PHE A 458 17.86 9.21 -9.20
CA PHE A 458 18.17 10.56 -8.72
C PHE A 458 17.19 10.98 -7.61
N TRP A 459 17.40 12.15 -7.00
CA TRP A 459 16.40 12.74 -6.11
C TRP A 459 15.42 13.60 -6.91
N GLN A 460 14.12 13.47 -6.66
CA GLN A 460 13.10 14.36 -7.20
C GLN A 460 12.45 15.15 -6.06
N ASN A 461 12.22 16.44 -6.29
CA ASN A 461 11.38 17.25 -5.41
C ASN A 461 9.96 17.32 -6.00
N SER A 462 8.97 16.96 -5.20
CA SER A 462 7.56 16.92 -5.61
C SER A 462 6.70 17.69 -4.62
N LYS A 463 5.62 18.30 -5.12
CA LYS A 463 4.65 19.05 -4.32
C LYS A 463 3.48 18.16 -3.88
N VAL A 464 3.03 18.36 -2.66
CA VAL A 464 1.80 17.74 -2.11
C VAL A 464 0.95 18.83 -1.46
N ASP A 465 -0.35 18.85 -1.78
CA ASP A 465 -1.38 19.66 -1.11
C ASP A 465 -1.86 18.89 0.12
N LEU A 466 -1.75 19.53 1.27
CA LEU A 466 -2.11 18.95 2.56
C LEU A 466 -3.29 19.68 3.20
N ALA A 467 -3.85 20.70 2.52
CA ALA A 467 -4.87 21.56 3.08
C ALA A 467 -6.10 20.78 3.54
N ALA A 468 -6.49 19.73 2.78
CA ALA A 468 -7.65 18.90 3.09
C ALA A 468 -7.58 18.19 4.45
N GLY A 469 -6.38 17.94 4.97
CA GLY A 469 -6.13 17.26 6.23
C GLY A 469 -5.65 18.18 7.34
N LEU A 470 -5.70 19.50 7.15
CA LEU A 470 -5.30 20.48 8.16
C LEU A 470 -6.51 21.12 8.81
N ASP A 471 -6.98 20.51 9.89
CA ASP A 471 -8.10 21.05 10.67
C ASP A 471 -7.84 22.49 11.15
N PHE A 472 -8.89 23.30 11.09
CA PHE A 472 -8.97 24.67 11.56
C PHE A 472 -8.00 25.63 10.85
N THR A 473 -7.64 25.33 9.60
CA THR A 473 -6.82 26.20 8.73
C THR A 473 -7.56 26.55 7.43
N ALA A 474 -6.95 27.37 6.57
CA ALA A 474 -7.57 27.73 5.30
C ALA A 474 -7.64 26.51 4.36
N ASP A 475 -8.81 26.26 3.78
CA ASP A 475 -9.13 25.09 2.97
C ASP A 475 -8.25 24.88 1.70
N SER A 476 -7.46 25.87 1.26
CA SER A 476 -6.66 25.74 0.03
C SER A 476 -5.33 26.47 0.03
N GLY A 477 -4.42 25.98 -0.83
CA GLY A 477 -3.22 26.67 -1.22
C GLY A 477 -2.00 26.43 -0.32
N LEU A 478 -2.01 25.34 0.46
CA LEU A 478 -0.90 24.91 1.29
C LEU A 478 -0.16 23.75 0.63
N PHE A 479 0.91 24.07 -0.08
CA PHE A 479 1.77 23.07 -0.70
C PHE A 479 3.02 22.83 0.15
N ALA A 480 3.32 21.56 0.39
CA ALA A 480 4.60 21.12 0.89
C ALA A 480 5.41 20.53 -0.26
N SER A 481 6.71 20.82 -0.30
CA SER A 481 7.63 20.05 -1.12
C SER A 481 8.29 18.96 -0.29
N TYR A 482 8.36 17.76 -0.85
CA TYR A 482 9.09 16.65 -0.29
C TYR A 482 10.05 16.10 -1.34
N THR A 483 11.24 15.69 -0.90
CA THR A 483 12.23 15.07 -1.77
C THR A 483 12.21 13.56 -1.58
N HIS A 484 12.12 12.82 -2.67
CA HIS A 484 12.06 11.37 -2.70
C HIS A 484 12.98 10.79 -3.78
N LEU A 485 13.24 9.49 -3.72
CA LEU A 485 13.97 8.79 -4.78
C LEU A 485 13.12 8.79 -6.07
N GLN A 486 13.79 8.82 -7.21
CA GLN A 486 13.19 8.67 -8.52
C GLN A 486 14.13 7.89 -9.46
N HIS A 487 13.58 7.35 -10.54
CA HIS A 487 14.34 6.82 -11.66
C HIS A 487 13.99 7.48 -12.99
N ALA A 488 14.93 7.46 -13.94
CA ALA A 488 14.64 7.86 -15.31
C ALA A 488 13.69 6.83 -15.95
N PRO A 489 12.79 7.24 -16.86
CA PRO A 489 11.97 6.31 -17.63
C PRO A 489 12.84 5.35 -18.46
N PHE A 490 12.42 4.10 -18.54
CA PHE A 490 13.09 3.09 -19.35
C PHE A 490 12.10 2.13 -20.01
N GLU A 491 12.56 1.44 -21.06
CA GLU A 491 11.85 0.41 -21.81
C GLU A 491 12.65 -0.91 -21.74
N TYR A 492 11.94 -2.02 -21.53
CA TYR A 492 12.46 -3.35 -21.77
C TYR A 492 12.19 -3.77 -23.22
N SER A 493 13.19 -4.33 -23.89
CA SER A 493 13.06 -5.01 -25.18
C SER A 493 13.46 -6.47 -25.04
N PHE A 494 12.67 -7.36 -25.64
CA PHE A 494 12.91 -8.81 -25.60
C PHE A 494 12.82 -9.38 -27.01
N VAL A 495 13.73 -10.28 -27.35
CA VAL A 495 13.63 -11.10 -28.56
C VAL A 495 13.27 -12.52 -28.15
N VAL A 496 12.07 -12.97 -28.50
CA VAL A 496 11.54 -14.29 -28.15
C VAL A 496 11.27 -15.08 -29.42
N GLU A 497 11.93 -16.22 -29.56
CA GLU A 497 11.69 -17.15 -30.66
C GLU A 497 10.68 -18.23 -30.24
N ASN A 498 9.59 -18.33 -30.97
CA ASN A 498 8.66 -19.45 -30.91
C ASN A 498 8.98 -20.43 -32.05
N ALA A 499 9.64 -21.54 -31.71
CA ALA A 499 10.05 -22.57 -32.66
C ALA A 499 8.90 -23.51 -33.09
N SER A 500 7.68 -23.31 -32.58
CA SER A 500 6.50 -24.10 -32.96
C SER A 500 5.75 -23.48 -34.15
N GLU A 501 4.92 -24.28 -34.82
CA GLU A 501 4.06 -23.84 -35.92
C GLU A 501 2.78 -23.10 -35.45
N HIS A 502 2.57 -22.98 -34.14
CA HIS A 502 1.34 -22.43 -33.55
C HIS A 502 1.62 -21.19 -32.71
N VAL A 503 0.64 -20.28 -32.66
CA VAL A 503 0.68 -19.15 -31.74
C VAL A 503 0.55 -19.68 -30.31
N LYS A 504 1.51 -19.32 -29.45
CA LYS A 504 1.49 -19.66 -28.02
C LYS A 504 1.21 -18.41 -27.19
N SER A 505 0.59 -18.57 -26.03
CA SER A 505 0.44 -17.49 -25.05
C SER A 505 1.36 -17.77 -23.88
N GLY A 506 2.09 -16.74 -23.41
CA GLY A 506 2.97 -16.85 -22.26
C GLY A 506 2.74 -15.73 -21.27
N THR A 507 3.30 -15.86 -20.07
CA THR A 507 3.40 -14.79 -19.09
C THR A 507 4.86 -14.40 -18.94
N CYS A 508 5.17 -13.14 -19.27
CA CYS A 508 6.48 -12.55 -19.04
C CYS A 508 6.59 -12.14 -17.57
N ARG A 509 7.65 -12.58 -16.89
CA ARG A 509 7.93 -12.33 -15.48
C ARG A 509 9.33 -11.74 -15.36
N ILE A 510 9.44 -10.54 -14.79
CA ILE A 510 10.68 -9.78 -14.70
C ILE A 510 11.05 -9.62 -13.22
N PHE A 511 12.28 -10.00 -12.88
CA PHE A 511 12.84 -9.84 -11.54
C PHE A 511 14.19 -9.15 -11.57
N LEU A 512 14.46 -8.33 -10.56
CA LEU A 512 15.76 -7.71 -10.33
C LEU A 512 16.41 -8.34 -9.09
N CYS A 513 17.61 -8.87 -9.24
CA CYS A 513 18.30 -9.61 -8.19
C CYS A 513 19.65 -8.95 -7.84
N PRO A 514 19.94 -8.65 -6.57
CA PRO A 514 21.26 -8.15 -6.18
C PRO A 514 22.33 -9.22 -6.45
N LYS A 515 23.51 -8.83 -6.97
CA LYS A 515 24.62 -9.77 -7.23
C LYS A 515 25.55 -9.95 -6.06
N THR A 516 25.73 -8.88 -5.27
CA THR A 516 26.73 -8.81 -4.21
C THR A 516 26.14 -8.23 -2.94
N ASP A 517 26.70 -8.63 -1.80
CA ASP A 517 26.38 -8.07 -0.48
C ASP A 517 27.04 -6.70 -0.27
N GLU A 518 26.91 -6.13 0.93
CA GLU A 518 27.49 -4.83 1.29
C GLU A 518 29.01 -4.75 1.17
N ARG A 519 29.70 -5.91 1.23
CA ARG A 519 31.15 -6.07 1.12
C ARG A 519 31.62 -6.25 -0.32
N GLY A 520 30.69 -6.38 -1.27
CA GLY A 520 30.99 -6.70 -2.66
C GLY A 520 31.26 -8.19 -2.90
N LYS A 521 30.89 -9.07 -1.96
CA LYS A 521 31.01 -10.52 -2.14
C LYS A 521 29.80 -11.04 -2.93
N PRO A 522 30.00 -11.91 -3.94
CA PRO A 522 28.89 -12.54 -4.65
C PRO A 522 27.95 -13.31 -3.73
N LEU A 523 26.65 -13.12 -3.91
CA LEU A 523 25.60 -13.88 -3.25
C LEU A 523 25.47 -15.27 -3.88
N LYS A 524 25.15 -16.29 -3.07
CA LYS A 524 24.74 -17.60 -3.57
C LYS A 524 23.32 -17.52 -4.13
N LEU A 525 22.94 -18.45 -5.02
CA LEU A 525 21.59 -18.47 -5.58
C LEU A 525 20.49 -18.51 -4.51
N GLU A 526 20.69 -19.29 -3.43
CA GLU A 526 19.73 -19.36 -2.31
C GLU A 526 19.57 -18.00 -1.60
N GLU A 527 20.63 -17.19 -1.52
CA GLU A 527 20.57 -15.85 -0.92
C GLU A 527 19.95 -14.86 -1.92
N GLN A 528 20.37 -14.94 -3.18
CA GLN A 528 19.94 -14.06 -4.26
C GLN A 528 18.44 -14.21 -4.55
N ARG A 529 17.90 -15.44 -4.61
CA ARG A 529 16.47 -15.66 -4.89
C ARG A 529 15.55 -15.06 -3.83
N LEU A 530 15.99 -15.02 -2.56
CA LEU A 530 15.20 -14.43 -1.47
C LEU A 530 15.18 -12.90 -1.53
N MET A 531 16.06 -12.33 -2.33
CA MET A 531 16.16 -10.91 -2.60
C MET A 531 15.78 -10.59 -4.05
N ALA A 532 15.14 -11.53 -4.77
CA ALA A 532 14.58 -11.27 -6.09
C ALA A 532 13.36 -10.35 -5.94
N ILE A 533 13.46 -9.17 -6.56
CA ILE A 533 12.42 -8.14 -6.54
C ILE A 533 11.59 -8.28 -7.81
N GLU A 534 10.29 -8.51 -7.69
CA GLU A 534 9.38 -8.49 -8.84
C GLU A 534 9.34 -7.05 -9.40
N MET A 535 9.59 -6.95 -10.71
CA MET A 535 9.62 -5.69 -11.46
C MET A 535 8.40 -5.57 -12.37
N ASP A 536 7.99 -6.67 -13.00
CA ASP A 536 6.78 -6.73 -13.81
C ASP A 536 6.32 -8.18 -14.08
N LYS A 537 5.05 -8.32 -14.46
CA LYS A 537 4.35 -9.55 -14.82
C LYS A 537 3.20 -9.23 -15.77
N PHE A 538 3.26 -9.74 -17.00
CA PHE A 538 2.23 -9.47 -18.02
C PHE A 538 2.10 -10.60 -19.04
N THR A 539 0.93 -10.71 -19.66
CA THR A 539 0.65 -11.74 -20.67
C THR A 539 1.11 -11.30 -22.05
N VAL A 540 1.69 -12.23 -22.81
CA VAL A 540 2.21 -12.02 -24.16
C VAL A 540 1.67 -13.09 -25.13
N LYS A 541 1.45 -12.69 -26.39
CA LYS A 541 1.16 -13.62 -27.49
C LYS A 541 2.42 -13.78 -28.34
N LEU A 542 2.81 -15.01 -28.61
CA LEU A 542 4.03 -15.38 -29.32
C LEU A 542 3.66 -16.07 -30.63
N TYR A 543 3.86 -15.37 -31.75
CA TYR A 543 3.65 -15.91 -33.09
C TYR A 543 4.82 -16.81 -33.51
N PRO A 544 4.61 -17.81 -34.39
CA PRO A 544 5.69 -18.63 -34.93
C PRO A 544 6.85 -17.79 -35.47
N GLY A 545 8.08 -18.15 -35.12
CA GLY A 545 9.29 -17.39 -35.43
C GLY A 545 9.68 -16.37 -34.36
N GLU A 546 10.39 -15.32 -34.78
CA GLU A 546 10.92 -14.29 -33.89
C GLU A 546 9.85 -13.24 -33.53
N ASN A 547 9.74 -12.91 -32.24
CA ASN A 547 8.85 -11.89 -31.69
C ASN A 547 9.68 -10.84 -30.97
N LEU A 548 9.55 -9.59 -31.39
CA LEU A 548 10.09 -8.45 -30.67
C LEU A 548 9.02 -7.90 -29.74
N LEU A 549 9.28 -8.00 -28.44
CA LEU A 549 8.37 -7.52 -27.39
C LEU A 549 8.99 -6.28 -26.74
N LYS A 550 8.16 -5.26 -26.49
CA LYS A 550 8.54 -4.03 -25.78
C LYS A 550 7.62 -3.82 -24.60
N ARG A 551 8.17 -3.30 -23.50
CA ARG A 551 7.42 -3.01 -22.27
C ARG A 551 7.98 -1.77 -21.60
N LEU A 552 7.13 -0.77 -21.39
CA LEU A 552 7.53 0.45 -20.70
C LEU A 552 7.52 0.24 -19.19
N SER A 553 8.48 0.86 -18.50
CA SER A 553 8.52 0.88 -17.02
C SER A 553 7.19 1.31 -16.38
N VAL A 554 6.55 2.35 -16.91
CA VAL A 554 5.26 2.88 -16.43
C VAL A 554 4.09 1.90 -16.53
N GLU A 555 4.23 0.83 -17.32
CA GLU A 555 3.22 -0.22 -17.43
C GLU A 555 3.40 -1.32 -16.36
N SER A 556 4.39 -1.19 -15.47
CA SER A 556 4.71 -2.19 -14.45
C SER A 556 3.50 -2.60 -13.64
N SER A 557 3.31 -3.91 -13.54
CA SER A 557 2.24 -4.53 -12.77
C SER A 557 2.44 -4.52 -11.25
N VAL A 558 3.51 -3.88 -10.78
CA VAL A 558 3.86 -3.74 -9.36
C VAL A 558 3.46 -2.37 -8.84
N THR A 559 3.44 -1.36 -9.71
CA THR A 559 3.41 0.04 -9.31
C THR A 559 2.13 0.77 -9.70
N ILE A 560 1.83 1.83 -8.95
CA ILE A 560 0.87 2.87 -9.33
C ILE A 560 1.60 4.16 -9.67
N ALA A 561 1.02 4.95 -10.55
CA ALA A 561 1.57 6.23 -10.97
C ALA A 561 1.65 7.24 -9.80
N VAL A 562 2.46 8.28 -9.97
CA VAL A 562 2.75 9.26 -8.91
C VAL A 562 1.50 10.04 -8.55
N GLU A 563 0.69 10.40 -9.55
CA GLU A 563 -0.60 11.07 -9.37
C GLU A 563 -1.57 10.26 -8.49
N HIS A 564 -1.54 8.93 -8.63
CA HIS A 564 -2.35 8.03 -7.79
C HIS A 564 -1.81 7.94 -6.35
N THR A 565 -0.51 8.17 -6.17
CA THR A 565 0.15 8.15 -4.87
C THR A 565 -0.07 9.45 -4.08
N PHE A 566 -0.16 10.61 -4.72
CA PHE A 566 -0.27 11.90 -4.02
C PHE A 566 -1.59 12.63 -4.23
N GLY A 567 -2.51 12.06 -5.03
CA GLY A 567 -3.87 12.55 -5.20
C GLY A 567 -3.96 13.91 -5.89
N ARG A 568 -4.85 14.79 -5.42
CA ARG A 568 -5.35 16.01 -6.13
C ARG A 568 -4.29 17.06 -6.50
N THR A 569 -3.03 16.81 -6.20
CA THR A 569 -1.95 17.79 -6.13
C THR A 569 -1.31 18.09 -7.48
N THR A 570 -1.47 17.20 -8.47
CA THR A 570 -0.94 17.41 -9.84
C THR A 570 -2.02 17.83 -10.83
N ASN A 571 -3.30 17.60 -10.55
CA ASN A 571 -4.40 17.93 -11.46
C ASN A 571 -5.36 18.93 -10.81
N ASN A 572 -5.16 20.22 -11.13
CA ASN A 572 -6.16 21.29 -10.91
C ASN A 572 -7.53 20.96 -11.55
N ASP A 573 -7.59 19.92 -12.40
CA ASP A 573 -8.75 19.46 -13.15
C ASP A 573 -9.46 18.21 -12.61
N ALA A 574 -9.02 17.60 -11.51
CA ALA A 574 -9.67 16.39 -10.96
C ALA A 574 -11.10 16.61 -10.39
N LEU A 575 -11.61 17.84 -10.50
CA LEU A 575 -13.01 18.21 -10.25
C LEU A 575 -13.67 18.92 -11.45
N SER A 576 -12.97 19.10 -12.58
CA SER A 576 -13.55 19.73 -13.76
C SER A 576 -14.30 18.67 -14.57
N GLU A 577 -15.54 18.98 -14.95
CA GLU A 577 -16.32 18.21 -15.92
C GLU A 577 -15.64 18.14 -17.31
N ALA A 578 -14.48 18.79 -17.48
CA ALA A 578 -13.77 18.95 -18.74
C ALA A 578 -13.01 17.69 -19.17
N ASN A 579 -12.71 16.75 -18.27
CA ASN A 579 -11.99 15.53 -18.64
C ASN A 579 -12.51 14.24 -17.95
N PRO A 580 -13.65 13.69 -18.42
CA PRO A 580 -14.27 12.50 -17.85
C PRO A 580 -13.33 11.28 -17.86
N GLU A 581 -12.52 11.09 -18.90
CA GLU A 581 -11.59 9.95 -19.03
C GLU A 581 -10.52 9.91 -17.93
N LEU A 582 -10.04 11.06 -17.48
CA LEU A 582 -9.05 11.17 -16.41
C LEU A 582 -9.68 10.81 -15.05
N ASN A 583 -10.92 11.23 -14.82
CA ASN A 583 -11.68 10.91 -13.61
C ASN A 583 -12.02 9.42 -13.51
N THR A 584 -12.32 8.75 -14.63
CA THR A 584 -12.62 7.31 -14.65
C THR A 584 -11.41 6.45 -14.28
N ARG A 585 -10.18 6.91 -14.56
CA ARG A 585 -8.91 6.24 -14.20
C ARG A 585 -8.54 6.40 -12.72
N LEU A 586 -9.09 7.41 -12.03
CA LEU A 586 -8.75 7.75 -10.64
C LEU A 586 -9.60 6.99 -9.59
N HIS A 587 -10.56 6.17 -10.01
CA HIS A 587 -11.47 5.49 -9.10
C HIS A 587 -10.82 4.24 -8.49
N PHE A 588 -10.49 4.31 -7.21
CA PHE A 588 -9.94 3.24 -6.37
C PHE A 588 -8.67 2.50 -6.85
N CYS A 589 -7.48 3.08 -6.63
CA CYS A 589 -6.20 2.36 -6.72
C CYS A 589 -5.12 2.89 -5.75
N GLY A 590 -5.47 3.22 -4.50
CA GLY A 590 -4.45 3.62 -3.50
C GLY A 590 -3.49 2.49 -3.09
N CYS A 591 -3.87 1.23 -3.34
CA CYS A 591 -2.98 0.09 -3.15
C CYS A 591 -2.11 -0.11 -4.39
N GLY A 592 -0.81 0.13 -4.24
CA GLY A 592 0.23 -0.25 -5.19
C GLY A 592 1.57 0.34 -4.78
N TRP A 593 2.67 -0.25 -5.25
CA TRP A 593 4.00 0.29 -4.92
C TRP A 593 4.20 1.64 -5.64
N PRO A 594 4.79 2.67 -5.01
CA PRO A 594 5.02 3.93 -5.71
C PRO A 594 5.96 3.74 -6.90
N HIS A 595 5.57 4.22 -8.09
CA HIS A 595 6.35 4.03 -9.32
C HIS A 595 7.79 4.52 -9.20
N TYR A 596 8.02 5.68 -8.57
CA TYR A 596 9.35 6.25 -8.36
C TYR A 596 10.27 5.40 -7.44
N MET A 597 9.72 4.39 -6.75
CA MET A 597 10.47 3.42 -5.96
C MET A 597 10.58 2.05 -6.67
N LEU A 598 10.26 1.95 -7.97
CA LEU A 598 10.33 0.70 -8.73
C LEU A 598 11.74 0.10 -8.67
N LEU A 599 12.76 0.94 -8.88
CA LEU A 599 14.17 0.56 -8.83
C LEU A 599 14.81 0.86 -7.46
N PRO A 600 15.72 0.00 -6.97
CA PRO A 600 16.58 0.34 -5.85
C PRO A 600 17.43 1.59 -6.14
N LYS A 601 17.84 2.34 -5.10
CA LYS A 601 18.65 3.55 -5.27
C LYS A 601 19.94 3.34 -6.07
N GLY A 602 20.62 2.20 -5.93
CA GLY A 602 21.93 1.98 -6.54
C GLY A 602 23.07 2.76 -5.86
N ARG A 603 24.15 3.04 -6.61
CA ARG A 603 25.33 3.77 -6.10
C ARG A 603 25.82 4.79 -7.11
N THR A 604 26.53 5.81 -6.65
CA THR A 604 27.10 6.86 -7.52
C THR A 604 28.13 6.34 -8.52
N ARG A 605 28.79 5.21 -8.22
CA ARG A 605 29.71 4.51 -9.13
C ARG A 605 29.06 3.37 -9.92
N GLY A 606 27.73 3.24 -9.85
CA GLY A 606 27.00 2.08 -10.33
C GLY A 606 27.02 0.91 -9.34
N LEU A 607 25.91 0.18 -9.26
CA LEU A 607 25.82 -1.12 -8.58
C LEU A 607 25.20 -2.13 -9.54
N LYS A 608 25.82 -3.30 -9.67
CA LYS A 608 25.38 -4.36 -10.60
C LYS A 608 24.30 -5.23 -9.99
N PHE A 609 23.27 -5.50 -10.79
CA PHE A 609 22.18 -6.43 -10.53
C PHE A 609 22.09 -7.44 -11.67
N ASP A 610 21.48 -8.59 -11.41
CA ASP A 610 21.00 -9.48 -12.47
C ASP A 610 19.54 -9.12 -12.76
N LEU A 611 19.25 -8.70 -13.99
CA LEU A 611 17.87 -8.62 -14.49
C LEU A 611 17.52 -9.98 -15.06
N PHE A 612 16.57 -10.66 -14.45
CA PHE A 612 16.10 -11.99 -14.84
C PHE A 612 14.72 -11.88 -15.47
N VAL A 613 14.53 -12.57 -16.59
CA VAL A 613 13.25 -12.65 -17.30
C VAL A 613 12.92 -14.11 -17.57
N MET A 614 11.67 -14.47 -17.32
CA MET A 614 11.10 -15.77 -17.63
C MET A 614 9.81 -15.60 -18.42
N ILE A 615 9.66 -16.39 -19.49
CA ILE A 615 8.36 -16.57 -20.16
C ILE A 615 7.79 -17.92 -19.73
N SER A 616 6.76 -17.93 -18.90
CA SER A 616 6.05 -19.15 -18.47
C SER A 616 4.85 -19.45 -19.38
N ASP A 617 4.42 -20.71 -19.41
CA ASP A 617 3.25 -21.14 -20.16
C ASP A 617 1.96 -20.56 -19.55
N TYR A 618 1.22 -19.78 -20.33
CA TYR A 618 -0.02 -19.15 -19.88
C TYR A 618 -1.09 -20.19 -19.49
N ALA A 619 -1.08 -21.39 -20.05
CA ALA A 619 -2.07 -22.43 -19.73
C ALA A 619 -2.05 -22.81 -18.23
N ASP A 620 -0.87 -22.83 -17.64
CA ASP A 620 -0.66 -23.13 -16.22
C ASP A 620 -0.86 -21.89 -15.32
N ASP A 621 -0.74 -20.70 -15.90
CA ASP A 621 -0.80 -19.43 -15.16
C ASP A 621 -2.22 -18.84 -15.13
N ALA A 622 -3.02 -19.10 -16.17
CA ALA A 622 -4.32 -18.46 -16.38
C ALA A 622 -5.35 -18.85 -15.31
N VAL A 623 -5.96 -17.83 -14.69
CA VAL A 623 -7.11 -17.99 -13.79
C VAL A 623 -8.40 -17.76 -14.56
N GLN A 624 -9.26 -18.79 -14.64
CA GLN A 624 -10.58 -18.66 -15.25
C GLN A 624 -11.51 -17.95 -14.26
N GLN A 625 -11.89 -16.72 -14.61
CA GLN A 625 -12.88 -15.94 -13.89
C GLN A 625 -13.74 -15.18 -14.91
N PRO A 626 -15.01 -14.85 -14.61
CA PRO A 626 -15.82 -14.05 -15.49
C PRO A 626 -15.07 -12.75 -15.81
N GLY A 627 -14.62 -12.62 -17.05
CA GLY A 627 -14.20 -11.33 -17.56
C GLY A 627 -15.42 -10.42 -17.69
N PRO A 628 -15.25 -9.22 -18.27
CA PRO A 628 -16.37 -8.34 -18.64
C PRO A 628 -17.39 -8.98 -19.61
N ARG A 629 -17.23 -10.26 -19.97
CA ARG A 629 -18.19 -11.04 -20.73
C ARG A 629 -18.84 -12.07 -19.80
N GLY A 630 -20.09 -11.80 -19.42
CA GLY A 630 -20.98 -12.85 -18.96
C GLY A 630 -21.07 -13.97 -20.01
N ASN A 631 -21.12 -15.22 -19.56
CA ASN A 631 -21.49 -16.43 -20.30
C ASN A 631 -21.19 -16.44 -21.82
N CYS A 632 -20.00 -16.91 -22.22
CA CYS A 632 -19.86 -17.62 -23.50
C CYS A 632 -19.69 -19.11 -23.19
N HIS A 633 -20.79 -19.86 -23.23
CA HIS A 633 -20.73 -21.30 -23.52
C HIS A 633 -20.41 -21.41 -25.03
N ASN A 634 -19.26 -22.02 -25.36
CA ASN A 634 -18.75 -22.30 -26.71
C ASN A 634 -18.27 -21.11 -27.55
N CYS A 635 -17.03 -20.69 -27.37
CA CYS A 635 -16.30 -19.91 -28.39
C CYS A 635 -14.97 -20.59 -28.75
N GLU A 636 -15.09 -21.77 -29.37
CA GLU A 636 -14.23 -22.12 -30.50
C GLU A 636 -14.88 -21.46 -31.74
N GLU A 637 -14.04 -20.87 -32.61
CA GLU A 637 -14.37 -20.24 -33.89
C GLU A 637 -14.82 -18.75 -33.89
N MET A 638 -13.98 -17.96 -34.60
CA MET A 638 -14.26 -16.68 -35.28
C MET A 638 -14.60 -15.43 -34.44
N SER A 639 -13.61 -14.52 -34.33
CA SER A 639 -13.61 -13.33 -35.20
C SER A 639 -12.27 -12.58 -35.16
N ASN A 640 -11.66 -12.49 -36.34
CA ASN A 640 -10.69 -11.46 -36.69
C ASN A 640 -11.44 -10.13 -36.79
N GLU A 641 -11.22 -9.22 -35.85
CA GLU A 641 -11.25 -7.78 -36.04
C GLU A 641 -10.80 -7.13 -34.73
N VAL A 642 -9.58 -6.57 -34.75
CA VAL A 642 -9.13 -5.65 -33.71
C VAL A 642 -9.95 -4.38 -33.88
N THR A 643 -10.98 -4.22 -33.06
CA THR A 643 -11.56 -2.92 -32.77
C THR A 643 -11.55 -2.75 -31.26
N GLU A 644 -10.67 -1.84 -30.84
CA GLU A 644 -10.66 -1.23 -29.52
C GLU A 644 -12.01 -0.55 -29.30
N VAL A 645 -12.90 -1.20 -28.56
CA VAL A 645 -14.02 -0.55 -27.89
C VAL A 645 -14.06 -1.13 -26.48
N SER A 646 -13.39 -0.43 -25.57
CA SER A 646 -13.53 -0.64 -24.13
C SER A 646 -14.93 -0.20 -23.71
N ASP A 647 -15.76 -1.12 -23.21
CA ASP A 647 -16.98 -0.74 -22.51
C ASP A 647 -16.60 0.04 -21.23
N GLU A 648 -16.89 1.34 -21.22
CA GLU A 648 -16.41 2.37 -20.28
C GLU A 648 -16.89 2.24 -18.81
N ASN A 649 -17.70 1.23 -18.46
CA ASN A 649 -18.34 1.16 -17.13
C ASN A 649 -17.82 0.05 -16.19
N ASP A 650 -16.97 -0.86 -16.66
CA ASP A 650 -16.42 -1.97 -15.84
C ASP A 650 -14.88 -1.94 -15.73
N THR A 651 -14.25 -0.92 -16.30
CA THR A 651 -12.78 -0.67 -16.32
C THR A 651 -12.32 0.36 -15.28
N LEU A 652 -13.14 0.67 -14.26
CA LEU A 652 -12.84 1.73 -13.29
C LEU A 652 -11.58 1.49 -12.43
N CYS A 653 -11.07 0.25 -12.31
CA CYS A 653 -9.92 -0.08 -11.45
C CYS A 653 -9.05 -1.20 -12.05
N ASN A 654 -8.58 -1.03 -13.29
CA ASN A 654 -7.67 -2.00 -13.93
C ASN A 654 -6.21 -1.51 -13.85
N ASP A 655 -5.83 -0.76 -12.80
CA ASP A 655 -4.45 -0.29 -12.67
C ASP A 655 -3.50 -1.46 -12.51
N ASN A 656 -2.30 -1.26 -13.07
CA ASN A 656 -1.33 -2.30 -13.28
C ASN A 656 -0.89 -3.02 -11.98
N ALA A 657 -1.02 -2.43 -10.77
CA ALA A 657 -0.46 -2.92 -9.50
C ALA A 657 -1.00 -4.26 -8.91
N VAL A 658 -1.50 -5.16 -9.75
CA VAL A 658 -2.05 -6.47 -9.39
C VAL A 658 -1.06 -7.37 -8.63
N SER A 659 0.25 -7.13 -8.77
CA SER A 659 1.27 -7.99 -8.15
C SER A 659 1.17 -7.99 -6.62
N PHE A 660 0.98 -6.83 -6.00
CA PHE A 660 0.87 -6.70 -4.53
C PHE A 660 -0.56 -6.52 -4.04
N CYS A 661 -1.49 -6.12 -4.92
CA CYS A 661 -2.84 -5.72 -4.52
C CYS A 661 -3.94 -6.61 -5.10
N GLY A 662 -3.57 -7.61 -5.92
CA GLY A 662 -4.54 -8.48 -6.60
C GLY A 662 -5.51 -7.69 -7.47
N LEU A 663 -6.69 -8.27 -7.69
CA LEU A 663 -7.80 -7.61 -8.36
C LEU A 663 -8.96 -7.43 -7.38
N ARG A 664 -9.55 -6.24 -7.34
CA ARG A 664 -10.73 -5.97 -6.49
C ARG A 664 -11.89 -6.88 -6.88
N ASP A 665 -12.47 -7.54 -5.88
CA ASP A 665 -13.61 -8.46 -6.00
C ASP A 665 -13.42 -9.59 -7.03
N LYS A 666 -12.17 -9.94 -7.32
CA LYS A 666 -11.76 -10.94 -8.31
C LYS A 666 -10.68 -11.86 -7.74
N LEU A 667 -10.39 -12.95 -8.44
CA LEU A 667 -9.28 -13.84 -8.10
C LEU A 667 -7.95 -13.19 -8.49
N TYR A 668 -6.89 -13.49 -7.74
CA TYR A 668 -5.53 -13.10 -8.08
C TYR A 668 -5.19 -13.63 -9.48
N PRO A 669 -4.72 -12.80 -10.44
CA PRO A 669 -4.74 -13.13 -11.86
C PRO A 669 -3.63 -14.08 -12.34
N ASP A 670 -3.04 -14.87 -11.43
CA ASP A 670 -1.96 -15.81 -11.71
C ASP A 670 -2.08 -17.02 -10.77
N LYS A 671 -2.29 -18.21 -11.33
CA LYS A 671 -2.41 -19.48 -10.57
C LYS A 671 -1.12 -19.87 -9.86
N ARG A 672 0.04 -19.41 -10.34
CA ARG A 672 1.32 -19.74 -9.73
C ARG A 672 1.40 -19.16 -8.32
N SER A 673 2.26 -19.75 -7.50
CA SER A 673 2.52 -19.16 -6.18
C SER A 673 3.16 -17.78 -6.36
N MET A 674 2.77 -16.84 -5.50
CA MET A 674 3.30 -15.47 -5.58
C MET A 674 4.81 -15.50 -5.32
N GLY A 675 5.58 -14.88 -6.23
CA GLY A 675 7.05 -14.95 -6.26
C GLY A 675 7.63 -16.03 -7.16
N TYR A 676 6.80 -16.77 -7.90
CA TYR A 676 7.26 -17.74 -8.90
C TYR A 676 8.21 -17.08 -9.94
N PRO A 677 9.39 -17.66 -10.23
CA PRO A 677 9.87 -18.98 -9.80
C PRO A 677 10.75 -18.98 -8.53
N PHE A 678 10.98 -17.83 -7.89
CA PHE A 678 11.95 -17.65 -6.81
C PHE A 678 11.44 -17.98 -5.40
N ASP A 679 10.13 -18.16 -5.22
CA ASP A 679 9.54 -18.51 -3.93
C ASP A 679 10.04 -19.85 -3.40
N ARG A 680 10.39 -20.79 -4.29
CA ARG A 680 10.98 -22.09 -3.96
C ARG A 680 12.46 -22.16 -4.31
N ARG A 681 13.12 -23.23 -3.84
CA ARG A 681 14.48 -23.55 -4.25
C ARG A 681 14.51 -23.86 -5.74
N LEU A 682 15.51 -23.31 -6.41
CA LEU A 682 15.72 -23.49 -7.85
C LEU A 682 16.66 -24.67 -8.10
N PRO A 683 16.49 -25.43 -9.21
CA PRO A 683 17.28 -26.62 -9.51
C PRO A 683 18.65 -26.28 -10.15
N ALA A 684 19.34 -25.25 -9.64
CA ALA A 684 20.64 -24.79 -10.14
C ALA A 684 21.51 -24.23 -9.00
N GLU A 685 22.81 -24.10 -9.23
CA GLU A 685 23.75 -23.49 -8.26
C GLU A 685 23.92 -21.97 -8.47
N SER A 686 23.54 -21.46 -9.64
CA SER A 686 23.62 -20.03 -10.00
C SER A 686 22.51 -19.68 -10.99
N LEU A 687 22.19 -18.39 -11.13
CA LEU A 687 21.26 -17.91 -12.15
C LEU A 687 21.73 -18.27 -13.57
N ASN A 688 23.04 -18.29 -13.83
CA ASN A 688 23.60 -18.72 -15.12
C ASN A 688 23.24 -20.16 -15.43
N GLY A 689 23.48 -21.06 -14.48
CA GLY A 689 23.15 -22.46 -14.65
C GLY A 689 21.65 -22.69 -14.85
N LEU A 690 20.80 -21.86 -14.23
CA LEU A 690 19.35 -21.92 -14.44
C LEU A 690 18.97 -21.51 -15.87
N VAL A 691 19.45 -20.36 -16.36
CA VAL A 691 19.10 -19.87 -17.71
C VAL A 691 19.76 -20.69 -18.82
N GLU A 692 20.88 -21.36 -18.55
CA GLU A 692 21.51 -22.32 -19.48
C GLU A 692 20.67 -23.60 -19.62
N GLN A 693 19.89 -23.96 -18.60
CA GLN A 693 19.05 -25.15 -18.60
C GLN A 693 17.69 -24.93 -19.27
N PHE A 694 17.13 -23.71 -19.17
CA PHE A 694 15.77 -23.40 -19.62
C PHE A 694 15.78 -22.30 -20.68
N GLY A 695 15.47 -22.66 -21.93
CA GLY A 695 15.48 -21.73 -23.06
C GLY A 695 14.48 -20.57 -22.94
N ASN A 696 13.42 -20.73 -22.15
CA ASN A 696 12.42 -19.69 -21.88
C ASN A 696 12.83 -18.69 -20.78
N MET A 697 14.06 -18.78 -20.26
CA MET A 697 14.61 -17.88 -19.26
C MET A 697 15.89 -17.24 -19.76
N GLN A 698 16.13 -15.98 -19.39
CA GLN A 698 17.40 -15.32 -19.64
C GLN A 698 17.70 -14.30 -18.55
N ARG A 699 18.98 -13.96 -18.39
CA ARG A 699 19.42 -12.89 -17.50
C ARG A 699 20.50 -12.04 -18.15
N ILE A 700 20.51 -10.76 -17.81
CA ILE A 700 21.55 -9.82 -18.21
C ILE A 700 22.09 -9.08 -16.98
N ASP A 701 23.32 -8.60 -17.09
CA ASP A 701 23.90 -7.71 -16.09
C ASP A 701 23.40 -6.29 -16.35
N VAL A 702 22.76 -5.68 -15.35
CA VAL A 702 22.34 -4.28 -15.39
C VAL A 702 23.05 -3.49 -14.31
N THR A 703 23.33 -2.21 -14.57
CA THR A 703 23.98 -1.33 -13.60
C THR A 703 23.06 -0.18 -13.23
N ILE A 704 22.79 0.00 -11.93
CA ILE A 704 22.01 1.12 -11.41
C ILE A 704 22.95 2.20 -10.88
N THR A 705 22.93 3.38 -11.52
CA THR A 705 23.76 4.53 -11.14
C THR A 705 22.91 5.61 -10.51
N PHE A 706 23.27 5.97 -9.28
CA PHE A 706 22.63 7.06 -8.55
C PHE A 706 23.30 8.40 -8.85
N LYS A 707 22.54 9.38 -9.35
CA LYS A 707 22.94 10.77 -9.49
C LYS A 707 22.51 11.52 -8.24
N ASP A 708 23.48 11.97 -7.44
CA ASP A 708 23.23 12.72 -6.20
C ASP A 708 22.92 14.19 -6.50
N GLU A 709 21.82 14.38 -7.23
CA GLU A 709 21.28 15.68 -7.62
C GLU A 709 19.77 15.68 -7.43
N ILE A 710 19.21 16.85 -7.14
CA ILE A 710 17.77 17.04 -6.99
C ILE A 710 17.24 17.62 -8.30
N ARG A 711 16.31 16.92 -8.94
CA ARG A 711 15.56 17.36 -10.12
C ARG A 711 14.17 17.84 -9.71
N ALA A 712 13.63 18.82 -10.42
CA ALA A 712 12.22 19.20 -10.32
C ALA A 712 11.34 18.17 -11.02
N ALA A 713 10.08 18.04 -10.62
CA ALA A 713 9.09 17.24 -11.37
C ALA A 713 8.85 17.88 -12.77
N GLU A 714 8.66 17.07 -13.82
CA GLU A 714 8.49 17.56 -15.20
C GLU A 714 7.33 18.56 -15.35
N ASP A 715 6.25 18.40 -14.58
CA ASP A 715 5.09 19.31 -14.57
C ASP A 715 5.43 20.74 -14.06
N GLU A 716 6.53 20.93 -13.32
CA GLU A 716 6.99 22.26 -12.88
C GLU A 716 7.77 23.01 -13.96
N VAL A 717 8.33 22.30 -14.95
CA VAL A 717 9.11 22.93 -16.01
C VAL A 717 8.19 23.77 -16.90
N ASP A 718 6.98 23.29 -17.20
CA ASP A 718 6.01 24.05 -17.99
C ASP A 718 5.50 25.29 -17.25
N GLU A 719 5.21 25.21 -15.93
CA GLU A 719 4.82 26.40 -15.13
C GLU A 719 5.95 27.45 -15.05
N ILE A 720 7.21 27.02 -14.85
CA ILE A 720 8.35 27.95 -14.77
C ILE A 720 8.65 28.60 -16.13
N THR A 721 8.48 27.85 -17.23
CA THR A 721 8.70 28.41 -18.58
C THR A 721 7.60 29.40 -18.95
N GLN A 722 6.38 29.19 -18.46
CA GLN A 722 5.26 30.14 -18.58
C GLN A 722 5.50 31.42 -17.77
N ASP A 723 5.95 31.29 -16.52
CA ASP A 723 6.22 32.44 -15.62
C ASP A 723 7.41 33.30 -16.14
N ILE A 724 8.42 32.68 -16.78
CA ILE A 724 9.50 33.40 -17.46
C ILE A 724 9.00 34.10 -18.75
N SER A 725 8.02 33.51 -19.45
CA SER A 725 7.43 34.12 -20.65
C SER A 725 6.52 35.32 -20.32
N ASP A 726 5.85 35.30 -19.16
CA ASP A 726 5.00 36.39 -18.68
C ASP A 726 5.81 37.52 -18.01
N LEU A 727 7.01 37.24 -17.51
CA LEU A 727 8.00 38.27 -17.12
C LEU A 727 8.70 38.94 -18.33
N ALA A 728 8.60 38.33 -19.52
CA ALA A 728 9.16 38.85 -20.76
C ALA A 728 8.13 39.61 -21.64
N ARG A 729 6.85 39.67 -21.23
CA ARG A 729 5.79 40.52 -21.80
C ARG A 729 5.54 41.74 -20.93
#